data_AF-A9IX85-F1
#
_entry.id   AF-A9IX85-F1
#
_cell.length_a   1.000
_cell.length_b   1.000
_cell.length_c   1.000
_cell.angle_alpha   90.00
_cell.angle_beta   90.00
_cell.angle_gamma   90.00
#
_symmetry.space_group_name_H-M   'P 1'
#
loop_
_entity.id
_entity.type
_entity.pdbx_description
1 polymer ?
#
loop_
_entity_poly.entity_id
_entity_poly.type
_entity_poly.pdbx_seq_one_letter_code
_entity_poly.pdbx_strand_id
1 'polypeptide(L)'
;MYKKFLLSYTAIATIILFNSSLSLQAKDLEVSDGKTVTAHEETYDTLHATNGSKIVGKHLTVIHPNAYAVTAEGANSAIELLDNTTIGKKDSEVHLGLEAKDGATIKMIGGSIIAGYTGASFTNSKSKENTLENVLITDANDSLDTYLGIVTKNSNLTLKGVTLHAFNALQADDHSQITISGGEFDGKLYGVSAKQGSIIDIKDNANILSDESALYADGPQSKITMTGGTVAGGTTLGTLRAENGGHIDVTDVIITSTFKGTFVTSIADMGTGIFAENEGSVIELHGTTIKDVSIGLDVHEGSTGKMTGGSITTSLIGAEYIESNSDENKLEDVVISGFKNNETPSSGVDVLKKSKLSLKNVTITQTYSGVDAFFNSQVTVSGGSVSASTLGVSAVSDSTITLKDNVIITQVDQGINAHDHSQVTVSGGLVSASTVGMYAESGSIITLKDKAEIISFNGGGLYATDPQTKITMTEGTVNAKEAALYAENGGHIDVTNVSVTGEIGGLQLASVLSTSLNESNDPKNYQNAEINLTNTKIHVDNGTGILIATFSDNTIKNITNLSIGTANLINSEIHADVLLGNGTWGNQEFLEAINAKAIPNGSFTLNADHSTLEGRANITKERNVRFNLKNGTQWFLKNSAQENDADGNLLDIAQRARSDVSVLNLNNSSVVFAEPIEDGYYHTLHIGSGKPDTRAVYNATGNAQISLNSQWSDGAPIADQKTDRLLINGDVSGNTSIYVTRRSGGNDVKENTSASANVRGLSLIQVSGNAREDSFKLVNGYTTRNGTPNKYTLRAYGPNSSHGKANIAQNLLDEKNENFWDFRLQPEFLNSNPGSGSHPGSPPDPEQNVQAVVPQTANYLLMPNALFYTGLIDMAKQNALLATMRTSVSGKQQEKQNGFFLYTYGGTGTLSSESAPRKYGYSGAHLRYAALQGGVNFAALEGQNTTTHFGLIGTYGQLSFTPKNMKDASKSTVDKWSLTAYGSIQHDNGFYLDTLLSYGILKGDISNAIIGKTAKVKNAKMLNISTTIGKKFATGIAGVTFEPQAQLAYQYLMFDTISDTDSFKVNMNKHHQWLIRVGGRVNKTVVTAENGRSVSFYGKINVIKTFGDDQAIYIDKAYQLDPMGSLLEGGLGISAQLSQNVSLHGDVSYQQKLQKTGISGASFSGGIRYQF
;
A
#
# COMPACT_ATOMS: atom_id res chain seq x y z
N MET A 1 -61.03 -68.61 38.48
CA MET A 1 -62.09 -68.15 39.41
C MET A 1 -63.02 -67.24 38.59
N TYR A 2 -64.31 -67.54 38.42
CA TYR A 2 -65.42 -67.00 39.23
C TYR A 2 -65.41 -65.45 39.28
N LYS A 3 -66.48 -64.67 38.93
CA LYS A 3 -67.93 -64.97 38.94
C LYS A 3 -68.82 -63.81 38.37
N LYS A 4 -69.95 -64.12 37.70
CA LYS A 4 -71.26 -63.38 37.63
C LYS A 4 -71.33 -61.94 37.02
N PHE A 5 -72.47 -61.38 36.56
CA PHE A 5 -73.93 -61.74 36.49
C PHE A 5 -74.42 -61.58 35.00
N LEU A 6 -75.31 -62.42 34.42
CA LEU A 6 -76.80 -62.47 34.50
C LEU A 6 -77.49 -61.18 33.92
N LEU A 7 -78.54 -61.19 33.09
CA LEU A 7 -79.49 -62.21 32.53
C LEU A 7 -79.33 -62.32 30.96
N SER A 8 -80.15 -62.95 30.08
CA SER A 8 -81.44 -63.70 30.14
C SER A 8 -81.65 -64.64 28.93
N TYR A 9 -82.42 -65.73 29.12
CA TYR A 9 -83.49 -66.34 28.28
C TYR A 9 -83.58 -66.13 26.74
N THR A 10 -83.91 -67.12 25.89
CA THR A 10 -84.02 -68.62 26.00
C THR A 10 -84.02 -69.24 24.59
N ALA A 11 -83.70 -70.53 24.47
CA ALA A 11 -83.65 -71.26 23.19
C ALA A 11 -85.02 -71.67 22.61
N ILE A 12 -85.07 -71.93 21.29
CA ILE A 12 -85.90 -72.96 20.63
C ILE A 12 -85.27 -73.30 19.25
N ALA A 13 -85.66 -74.45 18.69
CA ALA A 13 -84.94 -75.17 17.64
C ALA A 13 -85.51 -75.01 16.21
N THR A 14 -84.73 -75.49 15.24
CA THR A 14 -85.12 -76.06 13.92
C THR A 14 -86.03 -75.24 13.00
N ILE A 15 -85.54 -74.91 11.79
CA ILE A 15 -86.21 -75.24 10.52
C ILE A 15 -85.26 -75.03 9.32
N ILE A 16 -85.43 -75.90 8.33
CA ILE A 16 -84.75 -75.92 7.02
C ILE A 16 -85.71 -75.31 5.97
N LEU A 17 -85.14 -74.70 4.92
CA LEU A 17 -85.79 -74.24 3.68
C LEU A 17 -86.62 -72.93 3.73
N PHE A 18 -86.54 -72.23 2.59
CA PHE A 18 -87.23 -70.99 2.21
C PHE A 18 -86.84 -69.72 2.99
N ASN A 19 -85.71 -69.14 2.60
CA ASN A 19 -85.89 -67.89 1.85
C ASN A 19 -85.10 -67.95 0.53
N SER A 20 -85.74 -67.50 -0.53
CA SER A 20 -85.29 -67.75 -1.90
C SER A 20 -84.07 -66.92 -2.27
N SER A 21 -83.15 -67.54 -3.01
CA SER A 21 -82.15 -66.84 -3.81
C SER A 21 -82.85 -66.01 -4.88
N LEU A 22 -83.14 -64.75 -4.56
CA LEU A 22 -83.17 -63.70 -5.57
C LEU A 22 -81.71 -63.37 -5.92
N SER A 23 -81.10 -64.24 -6.71
CA SER A 23 -80.07 -63.79 -7.63
C SER A 23 -80.76 -62.80 -8.56
N LEU A 24 -80.62 -61.49 -8.31
CA LEU A 24 -80.56 -60.56 -9.43
C LEU A 24 -79.36 -61.05 -10.24
N GLN A 25 -79.65 -61.75 -11.34
CA GLN A 25 -78.67 -61.84 -12.41
C GLN A 25 -78.42 -60.39 -12.83
N ALA A 26 -77.18 -59.97 -12.69
CA ALA A 26 -76.71 -58.79 -13.38
C ALA A 26 -76.95 -58.98 -14.89
N LYS A 27 -77.03 -57.86 -15.60
CA LYS A 27 -77.45 -57.83 -17.00
C LYS A 27 -76.47 -56.98 -17.80
N ASP A 28 -76.24 -57.33 -19.05
CA ASP A 28 -75.56 -56.45 -19.99
C ASP A 28 -76.47 -55.31 -20.48
N LEU A 29 -75.92 -54.09 -20.52
CA LEU A 29 -76.55 -52.93 -21.15
C LEU A 29 -75.74 -52.45 -22.34
N GLU A 30 -76.02 -53.05 -23.50
CA GLU A 30 -75.54 -52.55 -24.78
C GLU A 30 -76.55 -51.57 -25.41
N VAL A 31 -76.05 -50.41 -25.83
CA VAL A 31 -76.83 -49.36 -26.50
C VAL A 31 -76.12 -48.98 -27.81
N SER A 32 -76.91 -48.86 -28.88
CA SER A 32 -76.47 -48.56 -30.24
C SER A 32 -77.46 -47.60 -30.94
N ASP A 33 -77.10 -47.15 -32.14
CA ASP A 33 -77.95 -46.44 -33.10
C ASP A 33 -78.41 -45.04 -32.61
N GLY A 34 -77.52 -44.27 -31.97
CA GLY A 34 -77.83 -42.92 -31.52
C GLY A 34 -78.82 -42.81 -30.33
N LYS A 35 -79.20 -43.93 -29.71
CA LYS A 35 -80.19 -43.95 -28.61
C LYS A 35 -79.59 -43.41 -27.32
N THR A 36 -80.40 -42.72 -26.51
CA THR A 36 -80.05 -42.37 -25.13
C THR A 36 -80.85 -43.24 -24.16
N VAL A 37 -80.17 -43.85 -23.18
CA VAL A 37 -80.76 -44.69 -22.13
C VAL A 37 -80.33 -44.17 -20.75
N THR A 38 -81.22 -44.23 -19.77
CA THR A 38 -80.93 -43.89 -18.37
C THR A 38 -81.15 -45.13 -17.50
N ALA A 39 -80.20 -45.44 -16.65
CA ALA A 39 -80.24 -46.55 -15.68
C ALA A 39 -80.03 -46.02 -14.26
N HIS A 40 -80.67 -46.61 -13.25
CA HIS A 40 -80.70 -46.10 -11.88
C HIS A 40 -80.79 -47.22 -10.84
N GLU A 41 -79.93 -47.21 -9.81
CA GLU A 41 -79.94 -48.18 -8.69
C GLU A 41 -79.89 -49.67 -9.10
N GLU A 42 -79.36 -49.97 -10.29
CA GLU A 42 -79.33 -51.32 -10.87
C GLU A 42 -77.92 -51.91 -10.94
N THR A 43 -77.87 -53.25 -10.92
CA THR A 43 -76.64 -54.05 -11.01
C THR A 43 -76.45 -54.57 -12.43
N TYR A 44 -75.32 -54.24 -13.05
CA TYR A 44 -74.98 -54.60 -14.43
C TYR A 44 -73.74 -55.50 -14.50
N ASP A 45 -73.67 -56.29 -15.57
CA ASP A 45 -72.47 -57.05 -15.94
C ASP A 45 -71.56 -56.14 -16.78
N THR A 46 -72.00 -55.77 -18.00
CA THR A 46 -71.39 -54.69 -18.80
C THR A 46 -72.27 -53.46 -18.98
N LEU A 47 -71.63 -52.31 -19.21
CA LEU A 47 -72.22 -51.13 -19.86
C LEU A 47 -71.48 -50.86 -21.17
N HIS A 48 -72.14 -50.94 -22.33
CA HIS A 48 -71.53 -50.69 -23.64
C HIS A 48 -72.34 -49.65 -24.43
N ALA A 49 -71.74 -48.50 -24.74
CA ALA A 49 -72.32 -47.48 -25.61
C ALA A 49 -71.54 -47.38 -26.93
N THR A 50 -72.18 -47.76 -28.04
CA THR A 50 -71.59 -47.73 -29.38
C THR A 50 -72.46 -46.95 -30.38
N ASN A 51 -71.94 -46.70 -31.59
CA ASN A 51 -72.65 -46.08 -32.72
C ASN A 51 -73.40 -44.78 -32.36
N GLY A 52 -72.74 -43.87 -31.64
CA GLY A 52 -73.27 -42.54 -31.30
C GLY A 52 -74.32 -42.53 -30.18
N SER A 53 -74.46 -43.63 -29.43
CA SER A 53 -75.44 -43.76 -28.35
C SER A 53 -74.96 -43.16 -27.02
N LYS A 54 -75.88 -42.94 -26.08
CA LYS A 54 -75.58 -42.40 -24.75
C LYS A 54 -76.19 -43.24 -23.62
N ILE A 55 -75.39 -43.58 -22.62
CA ILE A 55 -75.86 -44.15 -21.34
C ILE A 55 -75.70 -43.09 -20.25
N VAL A 56 -76.74 -42.91 -19.42
CA VAL A 56 -76.68 -42.11 -18.18
C VAL A 56 -76.99 -43.02 -17.00
N GLY A 57 -75.97 -43.47 -16.29
CA GLY A 57 -76.07 -44.30 -15.09
C GLY A 57 -76.09 -43.46 -13.81
N LYS A 58 -76.96 -43.82 -12.86
CA LYS A 58 -77.05 -43.20 -11.53
C LYS A 58 -77.01 -44.28 -10.45
N HIS A 59 -76.04 -44.18 -9.54
CA HIS A 59 -75.87 -45.14 -8.44
C HIS A 59 -75.85 -46.62 -8.89
N LEU A 60 -75.09 -46.91 -9.96
CA LEU A 60 -75.01 -48.27 -10.50
C LEU A 60 -73.97 -49.12 -9.78
N THR A 61 -74.10 -50.45 -9.88
CA THR A 61 -73.07 -51.41 -9.47
C THR A 61 -72.73 -52.32 -10.65
N VAL A 62 -71.49 -52.29 -11.14
CA VAL A 62 -71.03 -53.11 -12.28
C VAL A 62 -70.04 -54.15 -11.76
N ILE A 63 -70.33 -55.46 -11.86
CA ILE A 63 -69.61 -56.48 -11.05
C ILE A 63 -68.97 -57.65 -11.82
N HIS A 64 -69.23 -57.82 -13.12
CA HIS A 64 -68.63 -58.89 -13.92
C HIS A 64 -68.72 -58.57 -15.41
N PRO A 65 -67.61 -58.51 -16.18
CA PRO A 65 -67.12 -59.79 -16.71
C PRO A 65 -65.61 -59.86 -16.97
N ASN A 66 -65.20 -61.02 -17.48
CA ASN A 66 -63.83 -61.41 -17.83
C ASN A 66 -63.12 -60.52 -18.90
N ALA A 67 -63.77 -59.51 -19.47
CA ALA A 67 -63.13 -58.42 -20.21
C ALA A 67 -64.04 -57.18 -20.30
N TYR A 68 -63.51 -55.99 -19.96
CA TYR A 68 -64.12 -54.65 -20.05
C TYR A 68 -65.50 -54.46 -19.37
N ALA A 69 -65.56 -53.74 -18.24
CA ALA A 69 -66.81 -53.52 -17.50
C ALA A 69 -67.66 -52.33 -18.02
N VAL A 70 -67.03 -51.21 -18.42
CA VAL A 70 -67.72 -50.03 -18.96
C VAL A 70 -67.01 -49.51 -20.21
N THR A 71 -67.62 -49.64 -21.39
CA THR A 71 -67.00 -49.25 -22.67
C THR A 71 -67.85 -48.24 -23.44
N ALA A 72 -67.23 -47.15 -23.87
CA ALA A 72 -67.79 -46.23 -24.86
C ALA A 72 -66.94 -46.29 -26.13
N GLU A 73 -67.53 -46.60 -27.27
CA GLU A 73 -66.83 -46.84 -28.53
C GLU A 73 -67.46 -46.04 -29.69
N GLY A 74 -66.62 -45.34 -30.46
CA GLY A 74 -67.03 -44.62 -31.66
C GLY A 74 -67.50 -43.18 -31.43
N ALA A 75 -67.42 -42.38 -32.49
CA ALA A 75 -67.73 -40.95 -32.44
C ALA A 75 -69.16 -40.65 -31.99
N ASN A 76 -69.29 -39.69 -31.08
CA ASN A 76 -70.53 -39.29 -30.38
C ASN A 76 -71.10 -40.32 -29.40
N SER A 77 -70.47 -41.49 -29.22
CA SER A 77 -70.87 -42.42 -28.15
C SER A 77 -70.46 -41.87 -26.78
N ALA A 78 -71.32 -41.99 -25.77
CA ALA A 78 -71.07 -41.42 -24.45
C ALA A 78 -71.58 -42.27 -23.28
N ILE A 79 -70.83 -42.34 -22.17
CA ILE A 79 -71.33 -42.85 -20.90
C ILE A 79 -71.12 -41.78 -19.80
N GLU A 80 -72.20 -41.42 -19.11
CA GLU A 80 -72.19 -40.58 -17.92
C GLU A 80 -72.58 -41.43 -16.70
N LEU A 81 -71.65 -41.62 -15.75
CA LEU A 81 -71.88 -42.31 -14.49
C LEU A 81 -71.93 -41.30 -13.35
N LEU A 82 -73.01 -41.31 -12.58
CA LEU A 82 -73.33 -40.32 -11.57
C LEU A 82 -73.71 -41.00 -10.25
N ASP A 83 -73.86 -40.19 -9.20
CA ASP A 83 -74.47 -40.56 -7.92
C ASP A 83 -73.78 -41.77 -7.23
N ASN A 84 -72.44 -41.78 -7.20
CA ASN A 84 -71.59 -42.82 -6.58
C ASN A 84 -71.73 -44.22 -7.20
N THR A 85 -71.52 -44.33 -8.51
CA THR A 85 -71.47 -45.62 -9.21
C THR A 85 -70.22 -46.42 -8.82
N THR A 86 -70.37 -47.72 -8.60
CA THR A 86 -69.26 -48.64 -8.25
C THR A 86 -68.98 -49.59 -9.42
N ILE A 87 -67.75 -49.63 -9.90
CA ILE A 87 -67.26 -50.56 -10.91
C ILE A 87 -66.29 -51.54 -10.26
N GLY A 88 -66.58 -52.84 -10.37
CA GLY A 88 -65.85 -53.91 -9.70
C GLY A 88 -66.11 -53.99 -8.19
N LYS A 89 -65.33 -54.85 -7.53
CA LYS A 89 -65.29 -55.05 -6.08
C LYS A 89 -63.95 -55.71 -5.73
N LYS A 90 -63.61 -55.78 -4.45
CA LYS A 90 -62.48 -56.61 -3.99
C LYS A 90 -62.72 -58.08 -4.38
N ASP A 91 -61.67 -58.79 -4.77
CA ASP A 91 -61.73 -60.16 -5.32
C ASP A 91 -62.56 -60.28 -6.64
N SER A 92 -62.62 -59.24 -7.47
CA SER A 92 -63.32 -59.25 -8.77
C SER A 92 -62.42 -59.60 -9.95
N GLU A 93 -62.95 -60.36 -10.92
CA GLU A 93 -62.29 -60.67 -12.21
C GLU A 93 -62.38 -59.52 -13.25
N VAL A 94 -62.82 -58.30 -12.86
CA VAL A 94 -62.87 -57.15 -13.78
C VAL A 94 -61.44 -56.75 -14.18
N HIS A 95 -61.03 -57.14 -15.37
CA HIS A 95 -59.70 -56.83 -15.91
C HIS A 95 -59.53 -55.33 -16.26
N LEU A 96 -60.55 -54.72 -16.87
CA LEU A 96 -60.57 -53.32 -17.30
C LEU A 96 -61.82 -52.62 -16.79
N GLY A 97 -61.66 -51.57 -16.00
CA GLY A 97 -62.76 -50.85 -15.33
C GLY A 97 -63.60 -50.03 -16.30
N LEU A 98 -63.03 -48.97 -16.90
CA LEU A 98 -63.66 -48.23 -17.99
C LEU A 98 -62.74 -48.02 -19.20
N GLU A 99 -63.32 -47.95 -20.40
CA GLU A 99 -62.63 -47.67 -21.66
C GLU A 99 -63.44 -46.69 -22.53
N ALA A 100 -62.85 -45.55 -22.89
CA ALA A 100 -63.37 -44.66 -23.92
C ALA A 100 -62.45 -44.69 -25.16
N LYS A 101 -62.98 -45.05 -26.33
CA LYS A 101 -62.17 -45.13 -27.55
C LYS A 101 -62.83 -44.62 -28.83
N ASP A 102 -61.98 -44.27 -29.80
CA ASP A 102 -62.34 -43.89 -31.17
C ASP A 102 -63.41 -42.79 -31.27
N GLY A 103 -63.17 -41.65 -30.60
CA GLY A 103 -64.08 -40.50 -30.59
C GLY A 103 -65.19 -40.54 -29.53
N ALA A 104 -65.27 -41.60 -28.72
CA ALA A 104 -66.25 -41.71 -27.62
C ALA A 104 -65.88 -40.87 -26.39
N THR A 105 -66.84 -40.65 -25.49
CA THR A 105 -66.69 -39.86 -24.26
C THR A 105 -67.10 -40.66 -23.02
N ILE A 106 -66.31 -40.59 -21.94
CA ILE A 106 -66.75 -41.08 -20.61
C ILE A 106 -66.63 -40.00 -19.55
N LYS A 107 -67.68 -39.86 -18.76
CA LYS A 107 -67.74 -38.97 -17.60
C LYS A 107 -68.20 -39.73 -16.37
N MET A 108 -67.48 -39.60 -15.26
CA MET A 108 -67.83 -40.21 -13.96
C MET A 108 -67.75 -39.16 -12.85
N ILE A 109 -68.81 -39.03 -12.06
CA ILE A 109 -68.87 -38.14 -10.89
C ILE A 109 -69.22 -38.98 -9.65
N GLY A 110 -68.26 -39.10 -8.74
CA GLY A 110 -68.35 -39.89 -7.52
C GLY A 110 -68.25 -41.40 -7.75
N GLY A 111 -67.93 -42.14 -6.70
CA GLY A 111 -67.87 -43.61 -6.70
C GLY A 111 -66.46 -44.18 -6.83
N SER A 112 -66.36 -45.45 -7.23
CA SER A 112 -65.08 -46.17 -7.27
C SER A 112 -64.95 -47.13 -8.44
N ILE A 113 -63.70 -47.37 -8.84
CA ILE A 113 -63.28 -48.32 -9.85
C ILE A 113 -62.26 -49.27 -9.22
N ILE A 114 -62.58 -50.56 -9.21
CA ILE A 114 -61.76 -51.63 -8.67
C ILE A 114 -61.54 -52.67 -9.77
N ALA A 115 -60.31 -52.78 -10.28
CA ALA A 115 -59.99 -53.61 -11.44
C ALA A 115 -58.62 -54.31 -11.28
N GLY A 116 -58.38 -55.38 -12.05
CA GLY A 116 -57.20 -56.23 -11.93
C GLY A 116 -56.02 -55.89 -12.87
N TYR A 117 -56.24 -55.22 -14.00
CA TYR A 117 -55.17 -54.80 -14.92
C TYR A 117 -55.18 -53.30 -15.23
N THR A 118 -56.34 -52.70 -15.49
CA THR A 118 -56.43 -51.26 -15.75
C THR A 118 -57.71 -50.63 -15.20
N GLY A 119 -57.59 -49.54 -14.44
CA GLY A 119 -58.73 -48.79 -13.92
C GLY A 119 -59.50 -48.07 -15.02
N ALA A 120 -58.84 -47.18 -15.76
CA ALA A 120 -59.43 -46.44 -16.87
C ALA A 120 -58.50 -46.36 -18.09
N SER A 121 -59.07 -46.52 -19.28
CA SER A 121 -58.40 -46.42 -20.58
C SER A 121 -59.07 -45.35 -21.45
N PHE A 122 -58.29 -44.46 -22.05
CA PHE A 122 -58.76 -43.46 -23.02
C PHE A 122 -57.89 -43.53 -24.28
N THR A 123 -58.36 -44.19 -25.35
CA THR A 123 -57.55 -44.49 -26.54
C THR A 123 -58.16 -43.90 -27.81
N ASN A 124 -57.49 -42.92 -28.44
CA ASN A 124 -58.01 -42.20 -29.61
C ASN A 124 -59.40 -41.56 -29.38
N SER A 125 -59.75 -41.27 -28.12
CA SER A 125 -61.05 -40.66 -27.76
C SER A 125 -61.11 -39.19 -28.17
N LYS A 126 -60.03 -38.42 -27.93
CA LYS A 126 -59.90 -36.99 -28.28
C LYS A 126 -61.00 -36.05 -27.71
N SER A 127 -61.96 -36.55 -26.95
CA SER A 127 -63.06 -35.77 -26.40
C SER A 127 -62.63 -34.93 -25.21
N LYS A 128 -62.89 -33.61 -25.26
CA LYS A 128 -62.65 -32.69 -24.13
C LYS A 128 -63.63 -32.89 -22.97
N GLU A 129 -64.71 -33.62 -23.20
CA GLU A 129 -65.75 -33.89 -22.20
C GLU A 129 -65.38 -35.08 -21.27
N ASN A 130 -64.31 -35.83 -21.59
CA ASN A 130 -63.81 -36.90 -20.73
C ASN A 130 -63.45 -36.35 -19.35
N THR A 131 -64.18 -36.79 -18.32
CA THR A 131 -64.06 -36.21 -16.97
C THR A 131 -64.22 -37.27 -15.88
N LEU A 132 -63.24 -37.43 -14.99
CA LEU A 132 -63.39 -38.18 -13.75
C LEU A 132 -63.32 -37.20 -12.57
N GLU A 133 -64.36 -37.16 -11.75
CA GLU A 133 -64.51 -36.20 -10.65
C GLU A 133 -64.88 -36.91 -9.34
N ASN A 134 -64.04 -36.79 -8.31
CA ASN A 134 -64.19 -37.44 -7.00
C ASN A 134 -64.32 -38.98 -7.07
N VAL A 135 -63.50 -39.61 -7.93
CA VAL A 135 -63.49 -41.07 -8.14
C VAL A 135 -62.30 -41.70 -7.41
N LEU A 136 -62.53 -42.82 -6.73
CA LEU A 136 -61.48 -43.70 -6.18
C LEU A 136 -61.11 -44.79 -7.18
N ILE A 137 -59.84 -44.95 -7.53
CA ILE A 137 -59.34 -45.99 -8.46
C ILE A 137 -58.27 -46.83 -7.76
N THR A 138 -58.45 -48.15 -7.68
CA THR A 138 -57.54 -49.06 -6.95
C THR A 138 -57.53 -50.47 -7.54
N ASP A 139 -56.43 -51.20 -7.30
CA ASP A 139 -56.32 -52.63 -7.59
C ASP A 139 -57.37 -53.45 -6.81
N ALA A 140 -57.87 -54.53 -7.42
CA ALA A 140 -58.74 -55.52 -6.80
C ALA A 140 -58.01 -56.45 -5.81
N ASN A 141 -56.69 -56.61 -5.95
CA ASN A 141 -55.87 -57.63 -5.27
C ASN A 141 -54.83 -57.07 -4.28
N ASP A 142 -54.72 -55.74 -4.11
CA ASP A 142 -53.69 -55.03 -3.35
C ASP A 142 -52.23 -55.40 -3.69
N SER A 143 -51.95 -56.00 -4.86
CA SER A 143 -50.58 -56.45 -5.21
C SER A 143 -49.77 -55.36 -5.91
N LEU A 144 -50.45 -54.54 -6.73
CA LEU A 144 -49.89 -53.33 -7.37
C LEU A 144 -48.65 -53.57 -8.24
N ASP A 145 -48.30 -54.83 -8.56
CA ASP A 145 -47.07 -55.15 -9.31
C ASP A 145 -47.18 -54.90 -10.83
N THR A 146 -48.40 -54.82 -11.36
CA THR A 146 -48.66 -54.60 -12.81
C THR A 146 -49.92 -53.78 -13.12
N TYR A 147 -50.67 -53.33 -12.11
CA TYR A 147 -51.94 -52.64 -12.29
C TYR A 147 -51.76 -51.19 -12.78
N LEU A 148 -52.40 -50.81 -13.88
CA LEU A 148 -52.35 -49.44 -14.42
C LEU A 148 -53.58 -48.65 -13.96
N GLY A 149 -53.39 -47.49 -13.33
CA GLY A 149 -54.51 -46.68 -12.83
C GLY A 149 -55.34 -46.07 -13.96
N ILE A 150 -54.79 -45.04 -14.58
CA ILE A 150 -55.34 -44.38 -15.77
C ILE A 150 -54.30 -44.42 -16.90
N VAL A 151 -54.70 -44.90 -18.07
CA VAL A 151 -53.89 -44.88 -19.30
C VAL A 151 -54.60 -44.03 -20.35
N THR A 152 -53.89 -43.08 -20.96
CA THR A 152 -54.40 -42.30 -22.09
C THR A 152 -53.47 -42.42 -23.29
N LYS A 153 -54.05 -42.57 -24.48
CA LYS A 153 -53.37 -42.58 -25.78
C LYS A 153 -54.12 -41.66 -26.73
N ASN A 154 -53.46 -40.63 -27.26
CA ASN A 154 -54.03 -39.68 -28.23
C ASN A 154 -55.41 -39.15 -27.81
N SER A 155 -55.54 -38.75 -26.54
CA SER A 155 -56.82 -38.43 -25.92
C SER A 155 -56.74 -37.22 -24.98
N ASN A 156 -57.89 -36.58 -24.75
CA ASN A 156 -58.03 -35.50 -23.77
C ASN A 156 -58.71 -36.06 -22.51
N LEU A 157 -58.32 -35.58 -21.32
CA LEU A 157 -58.91 -36.04 -20.04
C LEU A 157 -58.86 -34.96 -18.94
N THR A 158 -59.95 -34.76 -18.22
CA THR A 158 -60.01 -33.91 -17.02
C THR A 158 -60.18 -34.76 -15.76
N LEU A 159 -59.30 -34.60 -14.78
CA LEU A 159 -59.34 -35.26 -13.47
C LEU A 159 -59.53 -34.21 -12.38
N LYS A 160 -60.47 -34.44 -11.45
CA LYS A 160 -60.71 -33.54 -10.31
C LYS A 160 -60.91 -34.31 -9.02
N GLY A 161 -60.10 -34.06 -8.00
CA GLY A 161 -60.23 -34.72 -6.70
C GLY A 161 -60.22 -36.25 -6.79
N VAL A 162 -59.51 -36.81 -7.78
CA VAL A 162 -59.40 -38.26 -7.98
C VAL A 162 -58.39 -38.81 -6.97
N THR A 163 -58.71 -39.94 -6.35
CA THR A 163 -57.78 -40.70 -5.51
C THR A 163 -57.44 -41.99 -6.22
N LEU A 164 -56.15 -42.28 -6.39
CA LEU A 164 -55.71 -43.39 -7.20
C LEU A 164 -54.50 -44.08 -6.58
N HIS A 165 -54.52 -45.42 -6.57
CA HIS A 165 -53.40 -46.25 -6.10
C HIS A 165 -53.11 -47.38 -7.11
N ALA A 166 -51.91 -47.39 -7.72
CA ALA A 166 -51.56 -48.32 -8.80
C ALA A 166 -50.04 -48.56 -8.99
N PHE A 167 -49.64 -49.34 -10.00
CA PHE A 167 -48.24 -49.46 -10.43
C PHE A 167 -47.78 -48.18 -11.14
N ASN A 168 -48.47 -47.83 -12.24
CA ASN A 168 -48.43 -46.49 -12.82
C ASN A 168 -49.76 -45.83 -12.49
N ALA A 169 -49.75 -44.75 -11.71
CA ALA A 169 -50.96 -44.09 -11.28
C ALA A 169 -51.66 -43.39 -12.45
N LEU A 170 -50.93 -42.54 -13.18
CA LEU A 170 -51.35 -41.96 -14.44
C LEU A 170 -50.26 -42.08 -15.51
N GLN A 171 -50.63 -42.59 -16.69
CA GLN A 171 -49.76 -42.64 -17.86
C GLN A 171 -50.43 -41.99 -19.07
N ALA A 172 -49.88 -40.84 -19.49
CA ALA A 172 -50.25 -40.14 -20.72
C ALA A 172 -49.26 -40.49 -21.83
N ASP A 173 -49.78 -40.89 -22.99
CA ASP A 173 -48.99 -41.38 -24.11
C ASP A 173 -49.58 -40.91 -25.46
N ASP A 174 -48.78 -40.93 -26.53
CA ASP A 174 -49.09 -40.42 -27.88
C ASP A 174 -49.89 -39.10 -27.88
N HIS A 175 -49.24 -37.97 -27.58
CA HIS A 175 -49.83 -36.62 -27.67
C HIS A 175 -51.14 -36.41 -26.87
N SER A 176 -51.32 -37.11 -25.75
CA SER A 176 -52.48 -36.92 -24.87
C SER A 176 -52.41 -35.58 -24.12
N GLN A 177 -53.57 -34.96 -23.82
CA GLN A 177 -53.65 -33.75 -23.01
C GLN A 177 -54.49 -33.99 -21.75
N ILE A 178 -53.91 -33.80 -20.57
CA ILE A 178 -54.57 -34.08 -19.30
C ILE A 178 -54.54 -32.85 -18.39
N THR A 179 -55.65 -32.57 -17.71
CA THR A 179 -55.70 -31.57 -16.64
C THR A 179 -56.10 -32.23 -15.33
N ILE A 180 -55.28 -32.08 -14.28
CA ILE A 180 -55.51 -32.60 -12.93
C ILE A 180 -55.79 -31.41 -12.00
N SER A 181 -56.86 -31.49 -11.21
CA SER A 181 -57.27 -30.43 -10.26
C SER A 181 -57.51 -31.04 -8.88
N GLY A 182 -56.47 -31.06 -8.04
CA GLY A 182 -56.44 -31.75 -6.76
C GLY A 182 -56.57 -33.27 -6.87
N GLY A 183 -56.50 -33.95 -5.72
CA GLY A 183 -56.54 -35.41 -5.64
C GLY A 183 -55.23 -36.00 -5.10
N GLU A 184 -55.15 -37.33 -5.10
CA GLU A 184 -54.00 -38.11 -4.65
C GLU A 184 -53.67 -39.20 -5.67
N PHE A 185 -52.42 -39.25 -6.13
CA PHE A 185 -51.95 -40.14 -7.17
C PHE A 185 -50.75 -40.92 -6.65
N ASP A 186 -51.01 -42.12 -6.12
CA ASP A 186 -50.01 -43.01 -5.51
C ASP A 186 -49.64 -44.13 -6.50
N GLY A 187 -48.41 -44.11 -7.01
CA GLY A 187 -47.97 -44.97 -8.10
C GLY A 187 -46.63 -45.65 -7.80
N LYS A 188 -46.61 -46.98 -7.62
CA LYS A 188 -45.41 -47.75 -7.27
C LYS A 188 -44.19 -47.39 -8.13
N LEU A 189 -44.32 -47.39 -9.45
CA LEU A 189 -43.27 -46.99 -10.39
C LEU A 189 -43.38 -45.51 -10.78
N TYR A 190 -44.57 -45.05 -11.19
CA TYR A 190 -44.79 -43.65 -11.57
C TYR A 190 -46.09 -43.11 -10.99
N GLY A 191 -46.04 -41.98 -10.29
CA GLY A 191 -47.23 -41.23 -9.87
C GLY A 191 -47.98 -40.66 -11.09
N VAL A 192 -47.31 -39.77 -11.83
CA VAL A 192 -47.81 -39.20 -13.08
C VAL A 192 -46.70 -39.22 -14.13
N SER A 193 -46.98 -39.80 -15.29
CA SER A 193 -46.03 -39.88 -16.40
C SER A 193 -46.58 -39.33 -17.72
N ALA A 194 -45.79 -38.51 -18.41
CA ALA A 194 -46.08 -37.92 -19.71
C ALA A 194 -45.07 -38.41 -20.75
N LYS A 195 -45.55 -39.09 -21.79
CA LYS A 195 -44.71 -39.73 -22.81
C LYS A 195 -45.14 -39.38 -24.22
N GLN A 196 -44.21 -39.49 -25.17
CA GLN A 196 -44.44 -39.34 -26.62
C GLN A 196 -45.26 -38.07 -26.96
N GLY A 197 -44.80 -36.91 -26.50
CA GLY A 197 -45.41 -35.61 -26.82
C GLY A 197 -46.68 -35.27 -26.02
N SER A 198 -46.97 -36.00 -24.93
CA SER A 198 -48.14 -35.76 -24.09
C SER A 198 -47.93 -34.60 -23.10
N ILE A 199 -49.00 -33.88 -22.78
CA ILE A 199 -48.99 -32.71 -21.90
C ILE A 199 -49.92 -32.96 -20.71
N ILE A 200 -49.42 -32.75 -19.49
CA ILE A 200 -50.19 -32.87 -18.25
C ILE A 200 -50.07 -31.59 -17.43
N ASP A 201 -51.20 -30.95 -17.11
CA ASP A 201 -51.25 -29.77 -16.26
C ASP A 201 -51.87 -30.10 -14.90
N ILE A 202 -51.11 -29.93 -13.81
CA ILE A 202 -51.48 -30.29 -12.44
C ILE A 202 -51.65 -29.02 -11.59
N LYS A 203 -52.76 -28.90 -10.87
CA LYS A 203 -53.07 -27.73 -10.04
C LYS A 203 -53.92 -28.08 -8.82
N ASP A 204 -54.28 -27.06 -8.05
CA ASP A 204 -55.15 -27.14 -6.88
C ASP A 204 -54.62 -28.07 -5.77
N ASN A 205 -53.29 -28.03 -5.56
CA ASN A 205 -52.55 -28.77 -4.52
C ASN A 205 -52.77 -30.29 -4.53
N ALA A 206 -52.63 -30.94 -5.70
CA ALA A 206 -52.60 -32.40 -5.78
C ALA A 206 -51.41 -33.00 -5.00
N ASN A 207 -51.60 -34.19 -4.47
CA ASN A 207 -50.56 -34.99 -3.81
C ASN A 207 -50.11 -36.12 -4.76
N ILE A 208 -48.85 -36.14 -5.17
CA ILE A 208 -48.31 -37.13 -6.10
C ILE A 208 -47.23 -37.96 -5.39
N LEU A 209 -47.45 -39.27 -5.28
CA LEU A 209 -46.62 -40.18 -4.49
C LEU A 209 -46.09 -41.33 -5.38
N SER A 210 -44.88 -41.80 -5.11
CA SER A 210 -44.28 -42.96 -5.77
C SER A 210 -43.17 -43.63 -4.96
N ASP A 211 -42.98 -44.94 -5.15
CA ASP A 211 -41.77 -45.62 -4.67
C ASP A 211 -40.56 -45.33 -5.58
N GLU A 212 -40.77 -44.90 -6.85
CA GLU A 212 -39.72 -44.39 -7.74
C GLU A 212 -39.92 -42.90 -8.09
N SER A 213 -40.36 -42.57 -9.32
CA SER A 213 -40.46 -41.18 -9.79
C SER A 213 -41.92 -40.71 -9.79
N ALA A 214 -42.25 -39.77 -8.90
CA ALA A 214 -43.61 -39.25 -8.78
C ALA A 214 -44.05 -38.44 -10.00
N LEU A 215 -43.16 -37.66 -10.62
CA LEU A 215 -43.38 -37.02 -11.92
C LEU A 215 -42.33 -37.49 -12.93
N TYR A 216 -42.75 -38.04 -14.08
CA TYR A 216 -41.85 -38.52 -15.13
C TYR A 216 -42.24 -38.00 -16.53
N ALA A 217 -41.37 -37.19 -17.15
CA ALA A 217 -41.53 -36.71 -18.52
C ALA A 217 -40.49 -37.36 -19.43
N ASP A 218 -40.94 -38.05 -20.49
CA ASP A 218 -40.08 -38.85 -21.37
C ASP A 218 -40.36 -38.57 -22.85
N GLY A 219 -39.31 -38.15 -23.57
CA GLY A 219 -39.34 -37.91 -25.00
C GLY A 219 -39.71 -36.47 -25.40
N PRO A 220 -39.41 -36.07 -26.65
CA PRO A 220 -39.60 -34.69 -27.10
C PRO A 220 -41.05 -34.23 -27.02
N GLN A 221 -41.27 -32.97 -26.63
CA GLN A 221 -42.59 -32.34 -26.43
C GLN A 221 -43.42 -32.92 -25.27
N SER A 222 -42.96 -33.96 -24.57
CA SER A 222 -43.62 -34.44 -23.35
C SER A 222 -43.45 -33.40 -22.25
N LYS A 223 -44.55 -32.83 -21.73
CA LYS A 223 -44.49 -31.81 -20.66
C LYS A 223 -45.40 -32.14 -19.48
N ILE A 224 -44.89 -31.92 -18.26
CA ILE A 224 -45.68 -31.84 -17.04
C ILE A 224 -45.56 -30.42 -16.48
N THR A 225 -46.68 -29.77 -16.17
CA THR A 225 -46.72 -28.55 -15.34
C THR A 225 -47.35 -28.85 -13.99
N MET A 226 -46.87 -28.25 -12.90
CA MET A 226 -47.51 -28.36 -11.57
C MET A 226 -47.49 -27.03 -10.80
N THR A 227 -48.60 -26.65 -10.18
CA THR A 227 -48.67 -25.48 -9.29
C THR A 227 -49.27 -25.85 -7.93
N GLY A 228 -48.44 -25.71 -6.88
CA GLY A 228 -48.76 -26.08 -5.51
C GLY A 228 -48.85 -27.60 -5.28
N GLY A 229 -48.95 -28.00 -4.01
CA GLY A 229 -49.07 -29.40 -3.61
C GLY A 229 -47.75 -30.05 -3.18
N THR A 230 -47.79 -31.37 -3.06
CA THR A 230 -46.68 -32.19 -2.55
C THR A 230 -46.35 -33.31 -3.53
N VAL A 231 -45.06 -33.58 -3.70
CA VAL A 231 -44.55 -34.63 -4.58
C VAL A 231 -43.52 -35.44 -3.82
N ALA A 232 -43.65 -36.77 -3.77
CA ALA A 232 -42.71 -37.64 -3.08
C ALA A 232 -42.33 -38.89 -3.88
N GLY A 233 -41.03 -39.13 -4.06
CA GLY A 233 -40.45 -40.28 -4.79
C GLY A 233 -39.32 -40.96 -4.02
N GLY A 234 -38.88 -42.15 -4.44
CA GLY A 234 -38.06 -43.05 -3.59
C GLY A 234 -36.72 -43.53 -4.15
N THR A 235 -36.34 -43.21 -5.39
CA THR A 235 -35.11 -43.75 -6.03
C THR A 235 -34.05 -42.70 -6.34
N THR A 236 -32.88 -43.17 -6.79
CA THR A 236 -31.77 -42.33 -7.29
C THR A 236 -32.10 -41.61 -8.60
N LEU A 237 -33.16 -42.01 -9.32
CA LEU A 237 -33.55 -41.46 -10.62
C LEU A 237 -34.51 -40.26 -10.51
N GLY A 238 -34.53 -39.59 -9.36
CA GLY A 238 -35.30 -38.36 -9.14
C GLY A 238 -36.76 -38.59 -8.78
N THR A 239 -37.24 -37.81 -7.80
CA THR A 239 -38.67 -37.64 -7.51
C THR A 239 -39.38 -36.94 -8.67
N LEU A 240 -38.72 -35.95 -9.28
CA LEU A 240 -39.02 -35.43 -10.62
C LEU A 240 -37.95 -35.95 -11.58
N ARG A 241 -38.37 -36.57 -12.68
CA ARG A 241 -37.50 -37.20 -13.67
C ARG A 241 -37.82 -36.71 -15.08
N ALA A 242 -36.86 -36.14 -15.79
CA ALA A 242 -37.02 -35.68 -17.18
C ALA A 242 -35.95 -36.29 -18.10
N GLU A 243 -36.38 -37.02 -19.12
CA GLU A 243 -35.50 -37.78 -20.02
C GLU A 243 -35.85 -37.60 -21.50
N ASN A 244 -34.85 -37.79 -22.37
CA ASN A 244 -34.98 -37.83 -23.83
C ASN A 244 -35.68 -36.61 -24.46
N GLY A 245 -35.57 -35.42 -23.86
CA GLY A 245 -36.29 -34.22 -24.31
C GLY A 245 -37.61 -33.92 -23.59
N GLY A 246 -37.88 -34.61 -22.48
CA GLY A 246 -39.00 -34.33 -21.59
C GLY A 246 -38.83 -33.04 -20.78
N HIS A 247 -39.94 -32.41 -20.41
CA HIS A 247 -39.95 -31.13 -19.70
C HIS A 247 -40.84 -31.20 -18.44
N ILE A 248 -40.29 -30.88 -17.27
CA ILE A 248 -41.05 -30.68 -16.03
C ILE A 248 -40.91 -29.22 -15.55
N ASP A 249 -42.03 -28.57 -15.25
CA ASP A 249 -42.13 -27.15 -14.89
C ASP A 249 -43.02 -27.04 -13.65
N VAL A 250 -42.44 -26.70 -12.48
CA VAL A 250 -43.18 -26.71 -11.20
C VAL A 250 -43.02 -25.42 -10.41
N THR A 251 -44.13 -24.95 -9.84
CA THR A 251 -44.23 -23.71 -9.06
C THR A 251 -44.83 -23.97 -7.67
N ASP A 252 -44.18 -23.47 -6.62
CA ASP A 252 -44.60 -23.55 -5.20
C ASP A 252 -44.88 -24.98 -4.70
N VAL A 253 -44.15 -25.98 -5.25
CA VAL A 253 -44.26 -27.40 -4.87
C VAL A 253 -43.30 -27.76 -3.74
N ILE A 254 -43.71 -28.67 -2.85
CA ILE A 254 -42.82 -29.32 -1.88
C ILE A 254 -42.44 -30.71 -2.40
N ILE A 255 -41.14 -30.94 -2.57
CA ILE A 255 -40.54 -32.18 -3.08
C ILE A 255 -39.80 -32.88 -1.93
N THR A 256 -40.11 -34.16 -1.71
CA THR A 256 -39.54 -34.97 -0.61
C THR A 256 -39.20 -36.39 -1.06
N SER A 257 -38.35 -37.09 -0.32
CA SER A 257 -38.25 -38.55 -0.47
C SER A 257 -39.44 -39.28 0.15
N THR A 258 -39.80 -40.46 -0.37
CA THR A 258 -40.70 -41.42 0.30
C THR A 258 -40.00 -42.28 1.36
N PHE A 259 -38.69 -42.13 1.55
CA PHE A 259 -37.93 -42.82 2.60
C PHE A 259 -38.43 -42.46 4.01
N LYS A 260 -38.80 -43.48 4.80
CA LYS A 260 -39.39 -43.33 6.16
C LYS A 260 -38.46 -43.77 7.30
N GLY A 261 -37.17 -43.95 7.03
CA GLY A 261 -36.19 -44.42 8.02
C GLY A 261 -35.65 -43.31 8.94
N THR A 262 -35.52 -43.60 10.24
CA THR A 262 -34.93 -42.67 11.23
C THR A 262 -33.40 -42.61 11.23
N PHE A 263 -32.74 -43.52 10.51
CA PHE A 263 -31.29 -43.60 10.38
C PHE A 263 -30.93 -43.78 8.90
N VAL A 264 -30.07 -42.90 8.39
CA VAL A 264 -29.43 -43.07 7.07
C VAL A 264 -28.33 -44.12 7.27
N THR A 265 -28.48 -45.29 6.63
CA THR A 265 -27.48 -46.38 6.71
C THR A 265 -26.54 -46.41 5.51
N SER A 266 -26.96 -45.78 4.41
CA SER A 266 -26.22 -45.62 3.16
C SER A 266 -26.64 -44.32 2.48
N ILE A 267 -25.71 -43.71 1.74
CA ILE A 267 -25.95 -42.51 0.91
C ILE A 267 -27.06 -42.70 -0.14
N ALA A 268 -27.36 -43.94 -0.51
CA ALA A 268 -28.41 -44.29 -1.47
C ALA A 268 -29.83 -44.26 -0.89
N ASP A 269 -29.99 -44.21 0.44
CA ASP A 269 -31.26 -44.52 1.11
C ASP A 269 -32.33 -43.41 0.96
N MET A 270 -31.95 -42.14 0.77
CA MET A 270 -32.90 -41.01 0.68
C MET A 270 -33.24 -40.57 -0.76
N GLY A 271 -32.58 -41.13 -1.79
CA GLY A 271 -32.86 -40.82 -3.19
C GLY A 271 -32.54 -39.38 -3.63
N THR A 272 -32.94 -39.05 -4.86
CA THR A 272 -32.66 -37.77 -5.52
C THR A 272 -33.94 -36.94 -5.65
N GLY A 273 -33.87 -35.62 -5.42
CA GLY A 273 -35.00 -34.72 -5.61
C GLY A 273 -35.37 -34.55 -7.08
N ILE A 274 -34.43 -34.09 -7.89
CA ILE A 274 -34.59 -33.78 -9.31
C ILE A 274 -33.53 -34.52 -10.11
N PHE A 275 -33.94 -35.26 -11.15
CA PHE A 275 -33.03 -35.92 -12.10
C PHE A 275 -33.40 -35.52 -13.53
N ALA A 276 -32.44 -34.96 -14.26
CA ALA A 276 -32.58 -34.64 -15.68
C ALA A 276 -31.42 -35.28 -16.46
N GLU A 277 -31.73 -35.97 -17.56
CA GLU A 277 -30.73 -36.70 -18.35
C GLU A 277 -31.06 -36.65 -19.85
N ASN A 278 -30.04 -36.73 -20.70
CA ASN A 278 -30.10 -36.67 -22.16
C ASN A 278 -30.44 -35.28 -22.75
N GLU A 279 -30.01 -35.07 -23.99
CA GLU A 279 -30.08 -33.79 -24.70
C GLU A 279 -31.52 -33.25 -24.80
N GLY A 280 -31.70 -32.00 -24.37
CA GLY A 280 -32.97 -31.28 -24.47
C GLY A 280 -33.97 -31.59 -23.35
N SER A 281 -33.64 -32.46 -22.39
CA SER A 281 -34.45 -32.62 -21.17
C SER A 281 -34.34 -31.38 -20.29
N VAL A 282 -35.46 -30.91 -19.73
CA VAL A 282 -35.52 -29.65 -18.96
C VAL A 282 -36.32 -29.83 -17.67
N ILE A 283 -35.78 -29.36 -16.55
CA ILE A 283 -36.55 -29.17 -15.32
C ILE A 283 -36.41 -27.72 -14.83
N GLU A 284 -37.56 -27.04 -14.69
CA GLU A 284 -37.68 -25.66 -14.21
C GLU A 284 -38.47 -25.63 -12.88
N LEU A 285 -37.87 -25.01 -11.86
CA LEU A 285 -38.42 -24.94 -10.50
C LEU A 285 -38.60 -23.46 -10.07
N HIS A 286 -39.78 -23.13 -9.54
CA HIS A 286 -40.12 -21.77 -9.12
C HIS A 286 -40.68 -21.76 -7.69
N GLY A 287 -39.98 -21.15 -6.72
CA GLY A 287 -40.42 -21.12 -5.31
C GLY A 287 -40.42 -22.48 -4.59
N THR A 288 -39.96 -23.53 -5.26
CA THR A 288 -40.01 -24.93 -4.83
C THR A 288 -39.17 -25.20 -3.57
N THR A 289 -39.67 -26.07 -2.69
CA THR A 289 -38.92 -26.57 -1.52
C THR A 289 -38.52 -28.02 -1.74
N ILE A 290 -37.23 -28.29 -1.89
CA ILE A 290 -36.66 -29.64 -1.93
C ILE A 290 -36.05 -29.94 -0.56
N LYS A 291 -36.46 -31.04 0.07
CA LYS A 291 -35.96 -31.46 1.38
C LYS A 291 -36.06 -32.98 1.53
N ASP A 292 -35.50 -33.52 2.61
CA ASP A 292 -35.59 -34.94 2.93
C ASP A 292 -34.99 -35.86 1.82
N VAL A 293 -33.96 -35.39 1.07
CA VAL A 293 -33.29 -36.13 -0.04
C VAL A 293 -31.75 -36.16 0.10
N SER A 294 -31.07 -37.10 -0.58
CA SER A 294 -29.59 -37.17 -0.62
C SER A 294 -28.99 -36.09 -1.52
N ILE A 295 -29.49 -36.00 -2.76
CA ILE A 295 -29.07 -35.02 -3.77
C ILE A 295 -30.27 -34.15 -4.15
N GLY A 296 -30.11 -32.83 -4.19
CA GLY A 296 -31.19 -31.90 -4.47
C GLY A 296 -31.53 -31.87 -5.96
N LEU A 297 -30.58 -31.38 -6.76
CA LEU A 297 -30.61 -31.41 -8.23
C LEU A 297 -29.47 -32.27 -8.77
N ASP A 298 -29.78 -33.11 -9.76
CA ASP A 298 -28.83 -33.97 -10.46
C ASP A 298 -29.07 -33.87 -11.98
N VAL A 299 -28.14 -33.26 -12.72
CA VAL A 299 -28.37 -32.78 -14.10
C VAL A 299 -27.27 -33.29 -15.04
N HIS A 300 -27.63 -34.21 -15.94
CA HIS A 300 -26.72 -35.01 -16.75
C HIS A 300 -26.83 -34.76 -18.26
N GLU A 301 -25.75 -35.05 -18.99
CA GLU A 301 -25.74 -35.37 -20.44
C GLU A 301 -26.60 -34.46 -21.35
N GLY A 302 -26.25 -33.18 -21.46
CA GLY A 302 -26.96 -32.25 -22.36
C GLY A 302 -28.33 -31.74 -21.87
N SER A 303 -28.75 -32.11 -20.65
CA SER A 303 -29.98 -31.61 -20.03
C SER A 303 -29.81 -30.25 -19.34
N THR A 304 -30.93 -29.65 -18.94
CA THR A 304 -30.98 -28.32 -18.29
C THR A 304 -31.75 -28.36 -16.98
N GLY A 305 -31.13 -27.87 -15.90
CA GLY A 305 -31.77 -27.71 -14.59
C GLY A 305 -31.78 -26.24 -14.14
N LYS A 306 -32.96 -25.71 -13.82
CA LYS A 306 -33.16 -24.33 -13.36
C LYS A 306 -33.95 -24.25 -12.06
N MET A 307 -33.56 -23.34 -11.18
CA MET A 307 -34.34 -23.01 -9.98
C MET A 307 -34.33 -21.49 -9.72
N THR A 308 -35.51 -20.92 -9.48
CA THR A 308 -35.68 -19.51 -9.11
C THR A 308 -36.48 -19.39 -7.82
N GLY A 309 -35.86 -18.90 -6.75
CA GLY A 309 -36.43 -18.89 -5.40
C GLY A 309 -36.53 -20.29 -4.79
N GLY A 310 -36.91 -20.34 -3.51
CA GLY A 310 -37.10 -21.59 -2.77
C GLY A 310 -35.83 -22.07 -2.07
N SER A 311 -35.81 -23.35 -1.67
CA SER A 311 -34.72 -23.92 -0.88
C SER A 311 -34.46 -25.40 -1.19
N ILE A 312 -33.19 -25.78 -1.05
CA ILE A 312 -32.68 -27.15 -1.15
C ILE A 312 -32.08 -27.53 0.22
N THR A 313 -32.54 -28.63 0.79
CA THR A 313 -32.04 -29.18 2.06
C THR A 313 -31.69 -30.65 1.88
N THR A 314 -30.38 -30.96 1.86
CA THR A 314 -29.84 -32.27 1.43
C THR A 314 -28.89 -32.88 2.46
N SER A 315 -28.58 -34.17 2.32
CA SER A 315 -27.58 -34.86 3.15
C SER A 315 -26.22 -35.09 2.46
N LEU A 316 -26.14 -35.03 1.12
CA LEU A 316 -24.90 -35.29 0.36
C LEU A 316 -24.48 -34.12 -0.54
N ILE A 317 -25.28 -33.73 -1.55
CA ILE A 317 -24.97 -32.63 -2.47
C ILE A 317 -26.21 -31.74 -2.65
N GLY A 318 -26.02 -30.42 -2.69
CA GLY A 318 -27.10 -29.46 -2.99
C GLY A 318 -27.56 -29.54 -4.44
N ALA A 319 -26.66 -29.24 -5.39
CA ALA A 319 -26.91 -29.39 -6.82
C ALA A 319 -25.65 -29.88 -7.56
N GLU A 320 -25.83 -30.88 -8.43
CA GLU A 320 -24.78 -31.50 -9.25
C GLU A 320 -25.11 -31.36 -10.74
N TYR A 321 -24.11 -30.96 -11.54
CA TYR A 321 -24.23 -30.79 -12.99
C TYR A 321 -23.08 -31.51 -13.71
N ILE A 322 -23.34 -32.67 -14.32
CA ILE A 322 -22.34 -33.54 -14.96
C ILE A 322 -22.58 -33.61 -16.47
N GLU A 323 -21.64 -33.12 -17.29
CA GLU A 323 -21.75 -33.18 -18.76
C GLU A 323 -23.06 -32.58 -19.32
N SER A 324 -23.71 -31.71 -18.52
CA SER A 324 -24.96 -31.02 -18.85
C SER A 324 -24.81 -30.07 -20.05
N ASN A 325 -23.61 -29.48 -20.22
CA ASN A 325 -23.20 -28.63 -21.35
C ASN A 325 -24.14 -27.45 -21.70
N SER A 326 -25.15 -27.14 -20.88
CA SER A 326 -26.18 -26.14 -21.13
C SER A 326 -25.80 -24.75 -20.61
N ASP A 327 -25.92 -23.74 -21.47
CA ASP A 327 -25.80 -22.32 -21.10
C ASP A 327 -27.03 -21.81 -20.30
N GLU A 328 -28.09 -22.62 -20.20
CA GLU A 328 -29.33 -22.25 -19.50
C GLU A 328 -29.38 -22.70 -18.04
N ASN A 329 -28.42 -23.51 -17.58
CA ASN A 329 -28.30 -23.98 -16.21
C ASN A 329 -28.14 -22.83 -15.22
N LYS A 330 -29.07 -22.71 -14.25
CA LYS A 330 -29.14 -21.52 -13.41
C LYS A 330 -29.86 -21.76 -12.07
N LEU A 331 -29.24 -21.29 -10.99
CA LEU A 331 -29.88 -21.12 -9.68
C LEU A 331 -29.93 -19.62 -9.33
N GLU A 332 -31.12 -19.08 -9.04
CA GLU A 332 -31.33 -17.68 -8.67
C GLU A 332 -32.17 -17.58 -7.39
N ASP A 333 -31.73 -16.77 -6.41
CA ASP A 333 -32.43 -16.56 -5.12
C ASP A 333 -32.70 -17.86 -4.32
N VAL A 334 -31.83 -18.87 -4.46
CA VAL A 334 -31.96 -20.20 -3.82
C VAL A 334 -31.15 -20.28 -2.52
N VAL A 335 -31.70 -20.92 -1.49
CA VAL A 335 -30.98 -21.31 -0.27
C VAL A 335 -30.64 -22.80 -0.29
N ILE A 336 -29.36 -23.16 -0.12
CA ILE A 336 -28.84 -24.53 -0.04
C ILE A 336 -28.31 -24.79 1.38
N SER A 337 -28.73 -25.88 1.99
CA SER A 337 -28.42 -26.21 3.40
C SER A 337 -28.34 -27.71 3.69
N GLY A 338 -27.64 -28.07 4.77
CA GLY A 338 -27.60 -29.44 5.30
C GLY A 338 -28.90 -29.87 5.98
N PHE A 339 -29.16 -31.19 5.99
CA PHE A 339 -30.40 -31.77 6.47
C PHE A 339 -30.65 -31.57 7.98
N LYS A 340 -29.59 -31.62 8.80
CA LYS A 340 -29.63 -31.48 10.27
C LYS A 340 -28.31 -30.91 10.78
N ASN A 341 -28.32 -30.34 11.99
CA ASN A 341 -27.14 -29.79 12.69
C ASN A 341 -25.92 -30.74 12.86
N ASN A 342 -26.04 -32.04 12.52
CA ASN A 342 -24.98 -33.05 12.63
C ASN A 342 -24.62 -33.71 11.29
N GLU A 343 -25.29 -33.36 10.18
CA GLU A 343 -25.07 -33.93 8.85
C GLU A 343 -24.74 -32.78 7.88
N THR A 344 -23.48 -32.74 7.44
CA THR A 344 -22.90 -31.71 6.59
C THR A 344 -22.74 -32.28 5.18
N PRO A 345 -23.44 -31.78 4.14
CA PRO A 345 -23.25 -32.22 2.75
C PRO A 345 -21.79 -32.09 2.30
N SER A 346 -21.32 -33.02 1.47
CA SER A 346 -19.97 -32.97 0.90
C SER A 346 -19.75 -31.71 0.06
N SER A 347 -20.77 -31.28 -0.69
CA SER A 347 -20.73 -30.06 -1.48
C SER A 347 -22.06 -29.33 -1.49
N GLY A 348 -22.01 -28.00 -1.61
CA GLY A 348 -23.18 -27.18 -1.94
C GLY A 348 -23.55 -27.28 -3.41
N VAL A 349 -22.57 -27.11 -4.30
CA VAL A 349 -22.75 -27.09 -5.76
C VAL A 349 -21.52 -27.70 -6.43
N ASP A 350 -21.73 -28.77 -7.21
CA ASP A 350 -20.69 -29.44 -8.00
C ASP A 350 -20.95 -29.30 -9.50
N VAL A 351 -19.95 -28.81 -10.25
CA VAL A 351 -20.05 -28.59 -11.70
C VAL A 351 -18.90 -29.33 -12.40
N LEU A 352 -19.25 -30.40 -13.11
CA LEU A 352 -18.33 -31.45 -13.54
C LEU A 352 -18.37 -31.67 -15.06
N LYS A 353 -17.21 -32.03 -15.63
CA LYS A 353 -17.06 -32.49 -17.03
C LYS A 353 -17.65 -31.51 -18.06
N LYS A 354 -17.05 -30.33 -18.20
CA LYS A 354 -17.45 -29.27 -19.16
C LYS A 354 -18.84 -28.65 -18.93
N SER A 355 -19.48 -28.95 -17.80
CA SER A 355 -20.73 -28.30 -17.42
C SER A 355 -20.54 -26.80 -17.19
N LYS A 356 -21.65 -26.07 -17.32
CA LYS A 356 -21.75 -24.64 -17.04
C LYS A 356 -22.87 -24.38 -16.04
N LEU A 357 -22.70 -23.38 -15.18
CA LEU A 357 -23.72 -22.98 -14.21
C LEU A 357 -23.64 -21.49 -13.85
N SER A 358 -24.81 -20.83 -13.79
CA SER A 358 -24.94 -19.49 -13.21
C SER A 358 -25.62 -19.55 -11.84
N LEU A 359 -24.92 -19.10 -10.81
CA LEU A 359 -25.46 -18.85 -9.47
C LEU A 359 -25.68 -17.35 -9.28
N LYS A 360 -26.89 -16.93 -8.91
CA LYS A 360 -27.21 -15.52 -8.64
C LYS A 360 -27.94 -15.38 -7.30
N ASN A 361 -27.38 -14.61 -6.38
CA ASN A 361 -27.91 -14.42 -5.02
C ASN A 361 -28.22 -15.75 -4.30
N VAL A 362 -27.37 -16.76 -4.51
CA VAL A 362 -27.50 -18.08 -3.88
C VAL A 362 -26.83 -18.05 -2.51
N THR A 363 -27.47 -18.66 -1.52
CA THR A 363 -26.94 -18.79 -0.15
C THR A 363 -26.65 -20.26 0.13
N ILE A 364 -25.38 -20.62 0.27
CA ILE A 364 -24.92 -21.97 0.63
C ILE A 364 -24.46 -21.96 2.08
N THR A 365 -24.96 -22.88 2.89
CA THR A 365 -24.63 -22.97 4.32
C THR A 365 -24.50 -24.42 4.79
N GLN A 366 -23.65 -24.66 5.78
CA GLN A 366 -23.48 -25.96 6.46
C GLN A 366 -22.96 -27.09 5.55
N THR A 367 -22.06 -26.80 4.61
CA THR A 367 -21.45 -27.81 3.72
C THR A 367 -19.96 -28.04 4.05
N TYR A 368 -19.34 -29.10 3.50
CA TYR A 368 -17.89 -29.27 3.54
C TYR A 368 -17.23 -28.38 2.48
N SER A 369 -17.55 -28.60 1.20
CA SER A 369 -17.22 -27.69 0.10
C SER A 369 -18.39 -26.78 -0.27
N GLY A 370 -18.10 -25.59 -0.76
CA GLY A 370 -19.10 -24.59 -1.13
C GLY A 370 -19.56 -24.68 -2.59
N VAL A 371 -18.67 -24.30 -3.51
CA VAL A 371 -18.90 -24.33 -4.97
C VAL A 371 -17.67 -24.85 -5.68
N ASP A 372 -17.79 -25.99 -6.35
CA ASP A 372 -16.67 -26.63 -7.03
C ASP A 372 -16.89 -26.75 -8.55
N ALA A 373 -15.80 -26.50 -9.30
CA ALA A 373 -15.75 -26.65 -10.76
C ALA A 373 -14.59 -27.58 -11.14
N PHE A 374 -14.93 -28.73 -11.74
CA PHE A 374 -14.00 -29.79 -12.08
C PHE A 374 -14.04 -30.13 -13.58
N PHE A 375 -12.87 -30.43 -14.15
CA PHE A 375 -12.70 -30.94 -15.52
C PHE A 375 -13.32 -30.03 -16.59
N ASN A 376 -12.65 -28.89 -16.85
CA ASN A 376 -12.99 -27.92 -17.91
C ASN A 376 -14.37 -27.24 -17.70
N SER A 377 -14.86 -27.16 -16.46
CA SER A 377 -16.19 -26.65 -16.13
C SER A 377 -16.19 -25.13 -15.85
N GLN A 378 -17.34 -24.48 -15.96
CA GLN A 378 -17.46 -23.01 -15.85
C GLN A 378 -18.58 -22.58 -14.90
N VAL A 379 -18.24 -21.81 -13.85
CA VAL A 379 -19.22 -21.31 -12.88
C VAL A 379 -19.16 -19.79 -12.77
N THR A 380 -20.31 -19.12 -12.82
CA THR A 380 -20.43 -17.69 -12.53
C THR A 380 -21.31 -17.48 -11.31
N VAL A 381 -20.76 -16.85 -10.26
CA VAL A 381 -21.45 -16.49 -9.02
C VAL A 381 -21.61 -14.97 -8.95
N SER A 382 -22.85 -14.51 -8.75
CA SER A 382 -23.25 -13.10 -8.75
C SER A 382 -23.98 -12.77 -7.45
N GLY A 383 -23.28 -12.14 -6.51
CA GLY A 383 -23.76 -11.93 -5.13
C GLY A 383 -23.98 -13.23 -4.37
N GLY A 384 -24.74 -13.17 -3.28
CA GLY A 384 -24.98 -14.31 -2.39
C GLY A 384 -23.82 -14.59 -1.43
N SER A 385 -23.88 -15.75 -0.76
CA SER A 385 -22.91 -16.12 0.28
C SER A 385 -22.66 -17.61 0.36
N VAL A 386 -21.42 -18.00 0.63
CA VAL A 386 -20.97 -19.38 0.81
C VAL A 386 -20.38 -19.54 2.22
N SER A 387 -20.95 -20.48 2.98
CA SER A 387 -20.52 -20.83 4.33
C SER A 387 -20.33 -22.34 4.44
N ALA A 388 -19.11 -22.77 4.09
CA ALA A 388 -18.67 -24.15 4.07
C ALA A 388 -17.56 -24.36 5.12
N SER A 389 -17.18 -25.61 5.44
CA SER A 389 -16.30 -25.92 6.58
C SER A 389 -14.88 -26.33 6.20
N THR A 390 -14.61 -26.72 4.95
CA THR A 390 -13.26 -26.98 4.44
C THR A 390 -12.88 -26.03 3.32
N LEU A 391 -13.60 -26.06 2.19
CA LEU A 391 -13.32 -25.24 1.01
C LEU A 391 -14.49 -24.31 0.68
N GLY A 392 -14.20 -23.02 0.46
CA GLY A 392 -15.22 -22.07 -0.02
C GLY A 392 -15.55 -22.26 -1.49
N VAL A 393 -14.54 -22.15 -2.35
CA VAL A 393 -14.67 -22.28 -3.79
C VAL A 393 -13.45 -22.99 -4.36
N SER A 394 -13.62 -24.02 -5.20
CA SER A 394 -12.51 -24.74 -5.84
C SER A 394 -12.65 -24.83 -7.35
N ALA A 395 -11.59 -24.48 -8.08
CA ALA A 395 -11.50 -24.67 -9.53
C ALA A 395 -10.33 -25.62 -9.86
N VAL A 396 -10.62 -26.74 -10.54
CA VAL A 396 -9.65 -27.83 -10.76
C VAL A 396 -9.71 -28.36 -12.21
N SER A 397 -8.55 -28.68 -12.78
CA SER A 397 -8.37 -29.24 -14.13
C SER A 397 -8.99 -28.40 -15.26
N ASP A 398 -8.30 -27.30 -15.60
CA ASP A 398 -8.68 -26.29 -16.61
C ASP A 398 -10.07 -25.64 -16.38
N SER A 399 -10.57 -25.63 -15.14
CA SER A 399 -11.90 -25.09 -14.82
C SER A 399 -11.83 -23.59 -14.52
N THR A 400 -12.96 -22.90 -14.69
CA THR A 400 -13.04 -21.45 -14.51
C THR A 400 -14.17 -21.04 -13.57
N ILE A 401 -13.88 -20.19 -12.58
CA ILE A 401 -14.89 -19.62 -11.69
C ILE A 401 -14.81 -18.09 -11.70
N THR A 402 -15.95 -17.43 -11.86
CA THR A 402 -16.07 -15.96 -11.76
C THR A 402 -16.99 -15.58 -10.61
N LEU A 403 -16.42 -14.95 -9.58
CA LEU A 403 -17.13 -14.35 -8.46
C LEU A 403 -17.26 -12.83 -8.70
N LYS A 404 -18.48 -12.31 -8.65
CA LYS A 404 -18.79 -10.89 -8.87
C LYS A 404 -19.94 -10.40 -8.00
N ASP A 405 -20.16 -9.09 -8.00
CA ASP A 405 -21.24 -8.43 -7.28
C ASP A 405 -21.18 -8.66 -5.75
N ASN A 406 -19.94 -8.70 -5.20
CA ASN A 406 -19.62 -8.87 -3.78
C ASN A 406 -20.10 -10.18 -3.15
N VAL A 407 -19.69 -11.33 -3.70
CA VAL A 407 -19.85 -12.65 -3.05
C VAL A 407 -19.16 -12.65 -1.68
N ILE A 408 -19.79 -13.26 -0.68
CA ILE A 408 -19.24 -13.42 0.68
C ILE A 408 -18.88 -14.88 0.92
N ILE A 409 -17.63 -15.18 1.26
CA ILE A 409 -17.15 -16.52 1.62
C ILE A 409 -16.65 -16.49 3.07
N THR A 410 -17.21 -17.32 3.94
CA THR A 410 -16.93 -17.30 5.40
C THR A 410 -16.98 -18.69 6.03
N GLN A 411 -16.43 -18.84 7.24
CA GLN A 411 -16.42 -20.08 8.06
C GLN A 411 -15.61 -21.27 7.47
N VAL A 412 -14.93 -21.04 6.35
CA VAL A 412 -14.13 -22.03 5.62
C VAL A 412 -12.74 -22.20 6.20
N ASP A 413 -12.13 -23.38 6.01
CA ASP A 413 -10.71 -23.53 6.32
C ASP A 413 -9.85 -22.82 5.27
N GLN A 414 -10.07 -23.12 3.98
CA GLN A 414 -9.46 -22.44 2.84
C GLN A 414 -10.52 -21.69 2.02
N GLY A 415 -10.21 -20.46 1.65
CA GLY A 415 -11.14 -19.54 1.00
C GLY A 415 -11.45 -19.91 -0.45
N ILE A 416 -10.45 -19.75 -1.32
CA ILE A 416 -10.56 -19.98 -2.76
C ILE A 416 -9.33 -20.73 -3.26
N ASN A 417 -9.56 -21.83 -3.96
CA ASN A 417 -8.52 -22.72 -4.46
C ASN A 417 -8.54 -22.80 -5.99
N ALA A 418 -7.37 -22.80 -6.61
CA ALA A 418 -7.19 -22.99 -8.05
C ALA A 418 -6.04 -23.98 -8.33
N HIS A 419 -6.38 -25.13 -8.92
CA HIS A 419 -5.46 -26.24 -9.20
C HIS A 419 -5.49 -26.62 -10.68
N ASP A 420 -4.38 -27.15 -11.19
CA ASP A 420 -4.19 -27.66 -12.56
C ASP A 420 -4.72 -26.70 -13.66
N HIS A 421 -3.96 -25.63 -13.92
CA HIS A 421 -4.23 -24.61 -14.95
C HIS A 421 -5.60 -23.90 -14.85
N SER A 422 -6.27 -23.99 -13.70
CA SER A 422 -7.59 -23.39 -13.49
C SER A 422 -7.53 -21.87 -13.26
N GLN A 423 -8.66 -21.19 -13.47
CA GLN A 423 -8.72 -19.73 -13.37
C GLN A 423 -9.86 -19.26 -12.47
N VAL A 424 -9.56 -18.41 -11.48
CA VAL A 424 -10.58 -17.78 -10.64
C VAL A 424 -10.49 -16.26 -10.74
N THR A 425 -11.61 -15.60 -11.03
CA THR A 425 -11.71 -14.13 -11.03
C THR A 425 -12.65 -13.68 -9.92
N VAL A 426 -12.19 -12.73 -9.09
CA VAL A 426 -12.94 -12.18 -7.95
C VAL A 426 -13.08 -10.68 -8.09
N SER A 427 -14.33 -10.19 -8.04
CA SER A 427 -14.71 -8.79 -8.25
C SER A 427 -15.42 -8.25 -7.01
N GLY A 428 -14.66 -7.63 -6.10
CA GLY A 428 -15.14 -7.24 -4.78
C GLY A 428 -15.44 -8.43 -3.86
N GLY A 429 -16.18 -8.17 -2.79
CA GLY A 429 -16.58 -9.20 -1.81
C GLY A 429 -15.57 -9.45 -0.69
N LEU A 430 -15.88 -10.44 0.15
CA LEU A 430 -15.12 -10.83 1.35
C LEU A 430 -14.79 -12.32 1.27
N VAL A 431 -13.53 -12.67 1.52
CA VAL A 431 -13.09 -14.04 1.76
C VAL A 431 -12.47 -14.12 3.15
N SER A 432 -13.11 -14.89 4.05
CA SER A 432 -12.70 -15.05 5.44
C SER A 432 -12.50 -16.53 5.75
N ALA A 433 -11.22 -16.92 5.88
CA ALA A 433 -10.75 -18.28 5.99
C ALA A 433 -9.96 -18.52 7.30
N SER A 434 -9.91 -19.77 7.77
CA SER A 434 -9.09 -20.15 8.93
C SER A 434 -7.61 -20.22 8.56
N THR A 435 -7.23 -21.02 7.57
CA THR A 435 -5.83 -21.25 7.17
C THR A 435 -5.43 -20.34 6.02
N VAL A 436 -5.88 -20.61 4.79
CA VAL A 436 -5.42 -19.89 3.59
C VAL A 436 -6.57 -19.11 2.94
N GLY A 437 -6.38 -17.81 2.72
CA GLY A 437 -7.38 -16.94 2.10
C GLY A 437 -7.59 -17.27 0.62
N MET A 438 -6.49 -17.37 -0.14
CA MET A 438 -6.50 -17.87 -1.52
C MET A 438 -5.26 -18.69 -1.82
N TYR A 439 -5.45 -19.84 -2.48
CA TYR A 439 -4.40 -20.79 -2.83
C TYR A 439 -4.42 -21.09 -4.34
N ALA A 440 -3.26 -20.99 -4.99
CA ALA A 440 -3.07 -21.34 -6.39
C ALA A 440 -1.83 -22.22 -6.57
N GLU A 441 -1.93 -23.27 -7.39
CA GLU A 441 -0.83 -24.16 -7.75
C GLU A 441 -0.92 -24.67 -9.20
N SER A 442 0.07 -25.45 -9.65
CA SER A 442 0.05 -26.15 -10.96
C SER A 442 -0.35 -25.27 -12.15
N GLY A 443 0.23 -24.08 -12.28
CA GLY A 443 -0.01 -23.16 -13.40
C GLY A 443 -1.33 -22.38 -13.33
N SER A 444 -2.03 -22.41 -12.21
CA SER A 444 -3.34 -21.76 -12.03
C SER A 444 -3.26 -20.25 -11.80
N ILE A 445 -4.33 -19.53 -12.13
CA ILE A 445 -4.38 -18.06 -12.07
C ILE A 445 -5.55 -17.57 -11.23
N ILE A 446 -5.28 -16.74 -10.22
CA ILE A 446 -6.32 -16.02 -9.45
C ILE A 446 -6.18 -14.51 -9.68
N THR A 447 -7.26 -13.85 -10.07
CA THR A 447 -7.31 -12.41 -10.33
C THR A 447 -8.34 -11.72 -9.43
N LEU A 448 -7.88 -10.80 -8.59
CA LEU A 448 -8.68 -10.00 -7.67
C LEU A 448 -8.72 -8.54 -8.13
N LYS A 449 -9.92 -7.95 -8.09
CA LYS A 449 -10.18 -6.55 -8.42
C LYS A 449 -11.35 -6.00 -7.61
N ASP A 450 -11.66 -4.73 -7.83
CA ASP A 450 -12.85 -4.06 -7.30
C ASP A 450 -12.95 -4.08 -5.75
N LYS A 451 -11.79 -4.00 -5.07
CA LYS A 451 -11.62 -3.92 -3.60
C LYS A 451 -12.09 -5.15 -2.81
N ALA A 452 -11.67 -6.33 -3.25
CA ALA A 452 -11.84 -7.55 -2.44
C ALA A 452 -11.10 -7.45 -1.09
N GLU A 453 -11.71 -7.99 -0.04
CA GLU A 453 -11.13 -8.11 1.31
C GLU A 453 -10.82 -9.58 1.62
N ILE A 454 -9.56 -9.87 1.97
CA ILE A 454 -9.08 -11.21 2.31
C ILE A 454 -8.63 -11.24 3.77
N ILE A 455 -9.17 -12.19 4.54
CA ILE A 455 -8.88 -12.37 5.97
C ILE A 455 -8.53 -13.84 6.23
N SER A 456 -7.34 -14.10 6.77
CA SER A 456 -6.87 -15.42 7.21
C SER A 456 -6.56 -15.43 8.70
N PHE A 457 -7.33 -16.17 9.49
CA PHE A 457 -7.26 -16.09 10.96
C PHE A 457 -6.06 -16.80 11.60
N ASN A 458 -5.55 -17.87 10.99
CA ASN A 458 -4.52 -18.74 11.54
C ASN A 458 -3.40 -19.08 10.54
N GLY A 459 -3.51 -18.70 9.26
CA GLY A 459 -2.51 -18.97 8.22
C GLY A 459 -2.27 -17.79 7.28
N GLY A 460 -1.88 -18.09 6.04
CA GLY A 460 -1.47 -17.11 5.03
C GLY A 460 -2.60 -16.45 4.23
N GLY A 461 -2.34 -15.25 3.69
CA GLY A 461 -3.32 -14.49 2.91
C GLY A 461 -3.49 -15.00 1.48
N LEU A 462 -2.54 -14.66 0.61
CA LEU A 462 -2.46 -15.13 -0.78
C LEU A 462 -1.26 -16.09 -0.93
N TYR A 463 -1.48 -17.30 -1.44
CA TYR A 463 -0.44 -18.33 -1.63
C TYR A 463 -0.38 -18.76 -3.10
N ALA A 464 0.75 -18.51 -3.77
CA ALA A 464 1.05 -19.03 -5.10
C ALA A 464 2.25 -20.00 -5.04
N THR A 465 2.09 -21.23 -5.54
CA THR A 465 3.19 -22.21 -5.70
C THR A 465 3.31 -22.75 -7.13
N ASP A 466 4.48 -23.27 -7.47
CA ASP A 466 4.87 -23.84 -8.77
C ASP A 466 5.02 -22.82 -9.92
N PRO A 467 5.78 -23.17 -10.99
CA PRO A 467 5.94 -22.31 -12.16
C PRO A 467 4.61 -22.00 -12.87
N GLN A 468 4.56 -20.83 -13.52
CA GLN A 468 3.39 -20.29 -14.25
C GLN A 468 2.18 -19.92 -13.38
N THR A 469 2.10 -20.38 -12.14
CA THR A 469 1.06 -19.99 -11.18
C THR A 469 1.13 -18.52 -10.85
N LYS A 470 -0.02 -17.83 -10.85
CA LYS A 470 -0.07 -16.38 -10.59
C LYS A 470 -1.28 -15.92 -9.80
N ILE A 471 -1.07 -15.16 -8.74
CA ILE A 471 -2.12 -14.37 -8.08
C ILE A 471 -1.91 -12.88 -8.40
N THR A 472 -2.96 -12.17 -8.81
CA THR A 472 -2.91 -10.73 -9.11
C THR A 472 -4.00 -9.99 -8.34
N MET A 473 -3.66 -8.92 -7.61
CA MET A 473 -4.62 -8.07 -6.88
C MET A 473 -4.39 -6.59 -7.20
N THR A 474 -5.45 -5.88 -7.58
CA THR A 474 -5.34 -4.51 -8.14
C THR A 474 -5.88 -3.38 -7.25
N GLU A 475 -6.75 -3.71 -6.29
CA GLU A 475 -7.19 -2.87 -5.17
C GLU A 475 -7.72 -3.78 -4.05
N GLY A 476 -7.64 -3.36 -2.78
CA GLY A 476 -8.29 -4.04 -1.65
C GLY A 476 -7.38 -4.24 -0.43
N THR A 477 -7.70 -5.24 0.39
CA THR A 477 -7.00 -5.53 1.65
C THR A 477 -6.67 -7.02 1.80
N VAL A 478 -5.49 -7.32 2.36
CA VAL A 478 -5.09 -8.68 2.77
C VAL A 478 -4.62 -8.62 4.22
N ASN A 479 -5.34 -9.31 5.10
CA ASN A 479 -5.03 -9.40 6.53
C ASN A 479 -4.81 -10.87 6.89
N ALA A 480 -3.59 -11.24 7.31
CA ALA A 480 -3.25 -12.62 7.62
C ALA A 480 -2.50 -12.73 8.94
N LYS A 481 -2.63 -13.88 9.61
CA LYS A 481 -1.89 -14.16 10.84
C LYS A 481 -0.45 -14.63 10.56
N GLU A 482 -0.25 -15.47 9.56
CA GLU A 482 1.10 -15.87 9.16
C GLU A 482 1.70 -14.86 8.16
N ALA A 483 2.07 -15.31 6.97
CA ALA A 483 2.53 -14.46 5.88
C ALA A 483 1.35 -13.97 5.05
N ALA A 484 1.19 -12.65 4.90
CA ALA A 484 0.10 -12.10 4.11
C ALA A 484 0.21 -12.41 2.61
N LEU A 485 1.43 -12.40 2.06
CA LEU A 485 1.71 -12.82 0.68
C LEU A 485 2.79 -13.91 0.67
N TYR A 486 2.49 -15.08 0.14
CA TYR A 486 3.35 -16.26 0.16
C TYR A 486 3.61 -16.78 -1.27
N ALA A 487 4.88 -16.85 -1.68
CA ALA A 487 5.28 -17.33 -3.01
C ALA A 487 6.34 -18.45 -2.91
N GLU A 488 6.13 -19.55 -3.63
CA GLU A 488 6.98 -20.75 -3.54
C GLU A 488 7.26 -21.40 -4.91
N ASN A 489 8.45 -22.00 -5.06
CA ASN A 489 8.84 -22.87 -6.19
C ASN A 489 8.57 -22.32 -7.62
N GLY A 490 8.51 -20.99 -7.77
CA GLY A 490 8.22 -20.32 -9.05
C GLY A 490 6.84 -19.65 -9.14
N GLY A 491 6.04 -19.67 -8.06
CA GLY A 491 4.80 -18.92 -7.98
C GLY A 491 5.03 -17.40 -8.00
N HIS A 492 4.11 -16.67 -8.63
CA HIS A 492 4.15 -15.21 -8.76
C HIS A 492 2.97 -14.53 -8.07
N ILE A 493 3.23 -13.45 -7.34
CA ILE A 493 2.19 -12.59 -6.75
C ILE A 493 2.41 -11.13 -7.18
N ASP A 494 1.43 -10.56 -7.89
CA ASP A 494 1.41 -9.15 -8.28
C ASP A 494 0.35 -8.40 -7.46
N VAL A 495 0.74 -7.47 -6.59
CA VAL A 495 -0.20 -6.61 -5.85
C VAL A 495 0.03 -5.13 -6.12
N THR A 496 -1.05 -4.44 -6.50
CA THR A 496 -1.06 -3.01 -6.80
C THR A 496 -2.14 -2.31 -5.96
N ASN A 497 -1.84 -1.15 -5.37
CA ASN A 497 -2.79 -0.39 -4.54
C ASN A 497 -3.43 -1.18 -3.37
N VAL A 498 -2.72 -2.18 -2.81
CA VAL A 498 -3.24 -3.03 -1.72
C VAL A 498 -2.71 -2.54 -0.36
N SER A 499 -3.55 -2.65 0.67
CA SER A 499 -3.07 -2.59 2.07
C SER A 499 -2.91 -4.01 2.59
N VAL A 500 -1.71 -4.34 3.05
CA VAL A 500 -1.32 -5.69 3.47
C VAL A 500 -0.92 -5.66 4.95
N THR A 501 -1.51 -6.53 5.75
CA THR A 501 -1.18 -6.67 7.17
C THR A 501 -0.87 -8.13 7.48
N GLY A 502 0.30 -8.38 8.07
CA GLY A 502 0.71 -9.68 8.58
C GLY A 502 1.04 -9.60 10.07
N GLU A 503 0.69 -10.61 10.87
CA GLU A 503 1.12 -10.67 12.29
C GLU A 503 2.55 -11.23 12.40
N ILE A 504 2.84 -12.34 11.70
CA ILE A 504 4.19 -12.95 11.65
C ILE A 504 5.00 -12.44 10.45
N GLY A 505 4.39 -12.39 9.26
CA GLY A 505 5.07 -12.13 8.00
C GLY A 505 4.33 -11.18 7.06
N GLY A 506 5.02 -10.19 6.51
CA GLY A 506 4.47 -9.39 5.40
C GLY A 506 4.50 -10.18 4.10
N LEU A 507 5.72 -10.53 3.69
CA LEU A 507 6.04 -11.39 2.56
C LEU A 507 6.69 -12.68 3.05
N GLN A 508 6.43 -13.81 2.38
CA GLN A 508 7.21 -15.03 2.53
C GLN A 508 7.57 -15.60 1.16
N LEU A 509 8.85 -15.88 0.95
CA LEU A 509 9.35 -16.56 -0.24
C LEU A 509 10.10 -17.83 0.16
N ALA A 510 9.72 -18.95 -0.43
CA ALA A 510 10.27 -20.27 -0.12
C ALA A 510 10.73 -21.01 -1.38
N SER A 511 11.77 -21.84 -1.23
CA SER A 511 12.10 -22.86 -2.22
C SER A 511 12.32 -24.21 -1.53
N VAL A 512 11.65 -25.23 -2.03
CA VAL A 512 11.54 -26.56 -1.43
C VAL A 512 12.00 -27.59 -2.45
N LEU A 513 13.08 -28.30 -2.13
CA LEU A 513 13.68 -29.30 -3.00
C LEU A 513 13.37 -30.70 -2.45
N SER A 514 12.61 -31.52 -3.15
CA SER A 514 12.42 -32.94 -2.79
C SER A 514 12.27 -33.83 -4.00
N THR A 515 12.84 -35.03 -3.94
CA THR A 515 12.68 -36.06 -4.98
C THR A 515 11.32 -36.78 -4.91
N SER A 516 10.48 -36.44 -3.94
CA SER A 516 9.10 -36.95 -3.81
C SER A 516 8.06 -36.10 -4.55
N LEU A 517 8.44 -34.90 -5.01
CA LEU A 517 7.57 -34.02 -5.80
C LEU A 517 7.67 -34.39 -7.30
N ASN A 518 6.59 -34.12 -8.05
CA ASN A 518 6.47 -34.44 -9.48
C ASN A 518 7.60 -33.83 -10.34
N GLU A 519 7.80 -34.34 -11.57
CA GLU A 519 8.86 -33.90 -12.50
C GLU A 519 8.90 -32.38 -12.80
N SER A 520 7.80 -31.65 -12.53
CA SER A 520 7.75 -30.18 -12.50
C SER A 520 8.84 -29.56 -11.60
N ASN A 521 9.14 -30.22 -10.48
CA ASN A 521 10.03 -29.76 -9.42
C ASN A 521 11.48 -30.32 -9.57
N ASP A 522 11.96 -30.59 -10.80
CA ASP A 522 13.38 -30.90 -11.07
C ASP A 522 14.29 -29.75 -10.58
N PRO A 523 15.30 -30.02 -9.71
CA PRO A 523 16.35 -29.08 -9.30
C PRO A 523 17.01 -28.24 -10.41
N LYS A 524 16.87 -28.64 -11.69
CA LYS A 524 17.43 -27.93 -12.86
C LYS A 524 16.47 -26.92 -13.51
N ASN A 525 15.17 -26.95 -13.21
CA ASN A 525 14.14 -26.15 -13.87
C ASN A 525 13.51 -25.06 -12.99
N TYR A 526 13.88 -24.97 -11.70
CA TYR A 526 13.26 -24.03 -10.75
C TYR A 526 13.26 -22.59 -11.27
N GLN A 527 12.04 -22.05 -11.41
CA GLN A 527 11.82 -20.64 -11.66
C GLN A 527 11.87 -19.88 -10.33
N ASN A 528 12.30 -18.61 -10.40
CA ASN A 528 12.45 -17.77 -9.24
C ASN A 528 11.07 -17.26 -8.79
N ALA A 529 10.62 -17.68 -7.59
CA ALA A 529 9.40 -17.15 -6.98
C ALA A 529 9.46 -15.62 -6.89
N GLU A 530 8.36 -14.93 -7.15
CA GLU A 530 8.38 -13.46 -7.29
C GLU A 530 7.18 -12.81 -6.60
N ILE A 531 7.45 -11.74 -5.86
CA ILE A 531 6.41 -10.87 -5.32
C ILE A 531 6.64 -9.43 -5.77
N ASN A 532 5.68 -8.89 -6.52
CA ASN A 532 5.72 -7.58 -7.14
C ASN A 532 4.74 -6.64 -6.42
N LEU A 533 5.26 -5.58 -5.81
CA LEU A 533 4.52 -4.57 -5.04
C LEU A 533 4.54 -3.23 -5.78
N THR A 534 3.36 -2.67 -6.11
CA THR A 534 3.25 -1.34 -6.72
C THR A 534 2.26 -0.46 -5.96
N ASN A 535 2.72 0.65 -5.36
CA ASN A 535 1.89 1.51 -4.50
C ASN A 535 1.19 0.72 -3.37
N THR A 536 1.89 -0.27 -2.81
CA THR A 536 1.38 -1.18 -1.78
C THR A 536 2.02 -0.84 -0.43
N LYS A 537 1.22 -0.90 0.64
CA LYS A 537 1.68 -0.67 2.02
C LYS A 537 1.59 -1.98 2.80
N ILE A 538 2.73 -2.44 3.33
CA ILE A 538 2.85 -3.62 4.17
C ILE A 538 3.15 -3.19 5.60
N HIS A 539 2.34 -3.66 6.54
CA HIS A 539 2.51 -3.42 7.97
C HIS A 539 2.60 -4.75 8.74
N VAL A 540 3.62 -4.87 9.59
CA VAL A 540 3.91 -6.06 10.40
C VAL A 540 4.41 -5.60 11.76
N ASP A 541 3.51 -5.39 12.73
CA ASP A 541 3.79 -4.69 14.00
C ASP A 541 5.04 -5.20 14.73
N ASN A 542 5.08 -6.50 15.04
CA ASN A 542 6.14 -7.13 15.84
C ASN A 542 6.85 -8.28 15.09
N GLY A 543 6.50 -8.50 13.83
CA GLY A 543 6.99 -9.60 13.00
C GLY A 543 8.04 -9.18 11.98
N THR A 544 8.15 -9.98 10.92
CA THR A 544 9.13 -9.79 9.85
C THR A 544 8.47 -9.31 8.55
N GLY A 545 9.01 -8.24 7.94
CA GLY A 545 8.53 -7.70 6.67
C GLY A 545 8.68 -8.69 5.51
N ILE A 546 9.83 -9.38 5.44
CA ILE A 546 10.15 -10.39 4.42
C ILE A 546 10.80 -11.61 5.07
N LEU A 547 10.10 -12.75 5.03
CA LEU A 547 10.62 -14.05 5.45
C LEU A 547 11.14 -14.81 4.23
N ILE A 548 12.37 -15.33 4.32
CA ILE A 548 12.96 -16.16 3.26
C ILE A 548 13.38 -17.53 3.79
N ALA A 549 13.02 -18.59 3.08
CA ALA A 549 13.22 -19.96 3.53
C ALA A 549 13.69 -20.90 2.40
N THR A 550 14.51 -21.89 2.75
CA THR A 550 14.99 -22.92 1.81
C THR A 550 14.99 -24.27 2.49
N PHE A 551 14.43 -25.27 1.82
CA PHE A 551 14.28 -26.62 2.34
C PHE A 551 14.79 -27.65 1.33
N SER A 552 15.37 -28.73 1.81
CA SER A 552 15.82 -29.84 0.98
C SER A 552 15.59 -31.19 1.67
N ASP A 553 15.09 -32.15 0.91
CA ASP A 553 15.20 -33.58 1.24
C ASP A 553 16.68 -33.97 1.41
N ASN A 554 16.93 -34.92 2.31
CA ASN A 554 18.27 -35.37 2.70
C ASN A 554 19.00 -36.16 1.59
N THR A 555 18.27 -36.58 0.55
CA THR A 555 18.80 -37.29 -0.62
C THR A 555 19.55 -36.35 -1.56
N ILE A 556 19.13 -35.08 -1.66
CA ILE A 556 19.68 -34.08 -2.56
C ILE A 556 20.97 -33.50 -1.97
N LYS A 557 22.07 -33.60 -2.72
CA LYS A 557 23.41 -33.15 -2.30
C LYS A 557 24.00 -32.17 -3.30
N ASN A 558 24.87 -31.29 -2.81
CA ASN A 558 25.63 -30.31 -3.61
C ASN A 558 24.77 -29.25 -4.33
N ILE A 559 23.77 -28.70 -3.65
CA ILE A 559 22.97 -27.56 -4.14
C ILE A 559 23.81 -26.27 -4.09
N THR A 560 24.28 -25.80 -5.25
CA THR A 560 25.20 -24.65 -5.33
C THR A 560 24.60 -23.36 -5.90
N ASN A 561 23.46 -23.42 -6.59
CA ASN A 561 22.79 -22.27 -7.24
C ASN A 561 21.28 -22.24 -6.95
N LEU A 562 20.88 -22.21 -5.68
CA LEU A 562 19.46 -22.14 -5.29
C LEU A 562 18.96 -20.69 -5.30
N SER A 563 17.85 -20.43 -5.97
CA SER A 563 17.14 -19.15 -5.90
C SER A 563 15.91 -19.30 -4.99
N ILE A 564 15.80 -18.44 -3.98
CA ILE A 564 14.66 -18.40 -3.06
C ILE A 564 13.52 -17.60 -3.70
N GLY A 565 13.88 -16.49 -4.33
CA GLY A 565 12.92 -15.59 -4.96
C GLY A 565 13.44 -14.17 -5.09
N THR A 566 12.57 -13.30 -5.61
CA THR A 566 12.81 -11.86 -5.73
C THR A 566 11.58 -11.08 -5.28
N ALA A 567 11.78 -10.06 -4.45
CA ALA A 567 10.76 -9.07 -4.12
C ALA A 567 11.06 -7.77 -4.89
N ASN A 568 10.10 -7.30 -5.69
CA ASN A 568 10.21 -6.04 -6.44
C ASN A 568 9.22 -5.03 -5.89
N LEU A 569 9.71 -3.87 -5.47
CA LEU A 569 8.94 -2.79 -4.85
C LEU A 569 9.06 -1.52 -5.69
N ILE A 570 7.91 -0.95 -6.06
CA ILE A 570 7.80 0.34 -6.75
C ILE A 570 6.83 1.22 -5.96
N ASN A 571 7.26 2.40 -5.54
CA ASN A 571 6.45 3.34 -4.74
C ASN A 571 5.79 2.69 -3.50
N SER A 572 6.44 1.69 -2.88
CA SER A 572 5.83 0.82 -1.86
C SER A 572 6.52 0.95 -0.50
N GLU A 573 5.83 0.55 0.55
CA GLU A 573 6.27 0.73 1.94
C GLU A 573 6.23 -0.61 2.68
N ILE A 574 7.32 -0.99 3.36
CA ILE A 574 7.35 -2.12 4.31
C ILE A 574 7.74 -1.58 5.68
N HIS A 575 6.79 -1.63 6.62
CA HIS A 575 6.97 -1.25 8.02
C HIS A 575 6.94 -2.49 8.91
N ALA A 576 8.10 -2.90 9.42
CA ALA A 576 8.25 -4.08 10.28
C ALA A 576 9.26 -3.83 11.42
N ASP A 577 9.31 -4.72 12.42
CA ASP A 577 10.39 -4.72 13.42
C ASP A 577 11.69 -5.29 12.83
N VAL A 578 11.57 -6.43 12.15
CA VAL A 578 12.62 -7.03 11.32
C VAL A 578 12.22 -6.85 9.85
N LEU A 579 13.05 -6.20 9.03
CA LEU A 579 12.78 -6.04 7.59
C LEU A 579 12.91 -7.37 6.85
N LEU A 580 13.98 -8.11 7.15
CA LEU A 580 14.31 -9.39 6.50
C LEU A 580 14.75 -10.40 7.55
N GLY A 581 14.12 -11.56 7.55
CA GLY A 581 14.43 -12.67 8.45
C GLY A 581 14.44 -14.03 7.73
N ASN A 582 14.94 -15.05 8.42
CA ASN A 582 14.89 -16.41 7.93
C ASN A 582 13.56 -17.03 8.36
N GLY A 583 12.72 -17.42 7.40
CA GLY A 583 11.42 -18.02 7.68
C GLY A 583 11.52 -19.47 8.11
N THR A 584 10.71 -19.84 9.10
CA THR A 584 10.16 -21.18 9.22
C THR A 584 8.92 -21.29 8.33
N TRP A 585 8.55 -22.49 7.92
CA TRP A 585 7.33 -22.73 7.14
C TRP A 585 6.25 -23.27 8.09
N GLY A 586 5.03 -22.75 8.01
CA GLY A 586 3.91 -23.15 8.86
C GLY A 586 3.49 -24.61 8.69
N ASN A 587 3.68 -25.19 7.50
CA ASN A 587 3.33 -26.59 7.24
C ASN A 587 4.50 -27.56 7.55
N GLN A 588 4.78 -27.74 8.84
CA GLN A 588 5.80 -28.70 9.30
C GLN A 588 5.44 -30.15 8.94
N GLU A 589 4.14 -30.52 8.94
CA GLU A 589 3.70 -31.87 8.56
C GLU A 589 4.03 -32.20 7.11
N PHE A 590 3.84 -31.26 6.18
CA PHE A 590 4.26 -31.43 4.79
C PHE A 590 5.77 -31.62 4.68
N LEU A 591 6.58 -30.78 5.33
CA LEU A 591 8.04 -30.91 5.35
C LEU A 591 8.50 -32.28 5.86
N GLU A 592 7.86 -32.79 6.92
CA GLU A 592 8.12 -34.12 7.46
C GLU A 592 7.71 -35.22 6.48
N ALA A 593 6.56 -35.09 5.81
CA ALA A 593 6.08 -36.03 4.80
C ALA A 593 7.01 -36.14 3.58
N ILE A 594 7.56 -35.01 3.09
CA ILE A 594 8.56 -34.98 2.00
C ILE A 594 10.00 -35.13 2.48
N ASN A 595 10.21 -35.40 3.79
CA ASN A 595 11.50 -35.56 4.47
C ASN A 595 12.49 -34.39 4.26
N ALA A 596 11.96 -33.19 4.01
CA ALA A 596 12.74 -31.98 3.76
C ALA A 596 13.08 -31.23 5.05
N LYS A 597 14.28 -30.63 5.09
CA LYS A 597 14.78 -29.86 6.23
C LYS A 597 15.32 -28.50 5.79
N ALA A 598 15.23 -27.52 6.67
CA ALA A 598 15.76 -26.18 6.42
C ALA A 598 17.27 -26.22 6.14
N ILE A 599 17.71 -25.53 5.10
CA ILE A 599 19.11 -25.46 4.66
C ILE A 599 19.60 -23.99 4.67
N PRO A 600 20.87 -23.72 5.01
CA PRO A 600 21.35 -22.36 5.23
C PRO A 600 21.71 -21.59 3.94
N ASN A 601 21.76 -22.28 2.80
CA ASN A 601 22.12 -21.76 1.48
C ASN A 601 20.87 -21.27 0.70
N GLY A 602 21.10 -20.47 -0.33
CA GLY A 602 20.07 -19.88 -1.19
C GLY A 602 20.37 -18.43 -1.52
N SER A 603 19.77 -17.91 -2.59
CA SER A 603 19.92 -16.53 -3.03
C SER A 603 18.58 -15.79 -3.09
N PHE A 604 18.53 -14.57 -2.54
CA PHE A 604 17.34 -13.72 -2.54
C PHE A 604 17.72 -12.30 -2.98
N THR A 605 16.85 -11.66 -3.77
CA THR A 605 17.03 -10.28 -4.22
C THR A 605 15.85 -9.41 -3.80
N LEU A 606 16.14 -8.27 -3.17
CA LEU A 606 15.19 -7.19 -2.93
C LEU A 606 15.50 -6.04 -3.88
N ASN A 607 14.59 -5.75 -4.81
CA ASN A 607 14.62 -4.57 -5.67
C ASN A 607 13.64 -3.54 -5.12
N ALA A 608 14.12 -2.34 -4.75
CA ALA A 608 13.27 -1.29 -4.19
C ALA A 608 13.51 0.05 -4.89
N ASP A 609 12.50 0.52 -5.63
CA ASP A 609 12.50 1.75 -6.42
C ASP A 609 11.50 2.75 -5.82
N HIS A 610 11.98 3.95 -5.47
CA HIS A 610 11.18 4.99 -4.80
C HIS A 610 10.35 4.49 -3.59
N SER A 611 10.93 3.59 -2.79
CA SER A 611 10.21 2.82 -1.77
C SER A 611 10.79 3.03 -0.36
N THR A 612 10.00 2.73 0.67
CA THR A 612 10.42 2.84 2.08
C THR A 612 10.48 1.47 2.73
N LEU A 613 11.59 1.19 3.41
CA LEU A 613 11.86 -0.08 4.09
C LEU A 613 12.22 0.23 5.55
N GLU A 614 11.61 -0.47 6.51
CA GLU A 614 11.91 -0.30 7.93
C GLU A 614 12.21 -1.64 8.60
N GLY A 615 13.22 -1.66 9.48
CA GLY A 615 13.62 -2.84 10.27
C GLY A 615 15.04 -3.32 9.99
N ARG A 616 15.52 -4.25 10.84
CA ARG A 616 16.84 -4.90 10.67
C ARG A 616 16.82 -6.02 9.64
N ALA A 617 17.98 -6.42 9.11
CA ALA A 617 18.11 -7.56 8.20
C ALA A 617 18.96 -8.67 8.83
N ASN A 618 18.44 -9.90 8.90
CA ASN A 618 19.07 -11.04 9.56
C ASN A 618 19.12 -12.26 8.62
N ILE A 619 20.30 -12.77 8.30
CA ILE A 619 20.51 -13.83 7.29
C ILE A 619 21.43 -14.95 7.83
N THR A 620 21.18 -16.19 7.40
CA THR A 620 22.08 -17.32 7.70
C THR A 620 23.45 -17.19 7.02
N LYS A 621 24.49 -17.76 7.63
CA LYS A 621 25.90 -17.58 7.22
C LYS A 621 26.26 -18.00 5.79
N GLU A 622 25.41 -18.76 5.10
CA GLU A 622 25.63 -19.27 3.74
C GLU A 622 24.61 -18.74 2.71
N ARG A 623 23.76 -17.79 3.12
CA ARG A 623 22.69 -17.24 2.28
C ARG A 623 23.13 -15.95 1.61
N ASN A 624 22.93 -15.84 0.30
CA ASN A 624 23.34 -14.69 -0.51
C ASN A 624 22.14 -13.74 -0.69
N VAL A 625 22.16 -12.60 0.00
CA VAL A 625 21.10 -11.59 -0.03
C VAL A 625 21.58 -10.31 -0.68
N ARG A 626 20.90 -9.90 -1.76
CA ARG A 626 21.21 -8.70 -2.54
C ARG A 626 20.12 -7.65 -2.42
N PHE A 627 20.46 -6.47 -1.88
CA PHE A 627 19.58 -5.31 -1.80
C PHE A 627 19.93 -4.30 -2.90
N ASN A 628 18.95 -3.95 -3.74
CA ASN A 628 19.07 -3.02 -4.85
C ASN A 628 18.14 -1.81 -4.61
N LEU A 629 18.67 -0.77 -3.96
CA LEU A 629 17.91 0.42 -3.57
C LEU A 629 18.11 1.54 -4.60
N LYS A 630 17.03 2.05 -5.19
CA LYS A 630 17.05 2.99 -6.34
C LYS A 630 16.12 4.19 -6.15
N ASN A 631 16.44 5.31 -6.82
CA ASN A 631 15.55 6.45 -7.08
C ASN A 631 14.85 7.07 -5.84
N GLY A 632 15.61 7.29 -4.77
CA GLY A 632 15.11 7.89 -3.54
C GLY A 632 14.61 6.89 -2.51
N THR A 633 14.77 5.58 -2.75
CA THR A 633 14.46 4.54 -1.75
C THR A 633 15.20 4.80 -0.43
N GLN A 634 14.48 4.60 0.68
CA GLN A 634 15.00 4.80 2.02
C GLN A 634 14.90 3.50 2.84
N TRP A 635 16.01 3.08 3.44
CA TRP A 635 16.02 2.01 4.43
C TRP A 635 16.25 2.59 5.82
N PHE A 636 15.21 2.62 6.64
CA PHE A 636 15.24 2.98 8.06
C PHE A 636 15.67 1.77 8.88
N LEU A 637 16.97 1.75 9.19
CA LEU A 637 17.62 0.66 9.89
C LEU A 637 17.55 0.89 11.39
N LYS A 638 16.78 0.06 12.11
CA LYS A 638 16.58 0.16 13.56
C LYS A 638 17.00 -1.12 14.28
N ASN A 639 17.26 -1.02 15.58
CA ASN A 639 17.29 -2.20 16.45
C ASN A 639 15.89 -2.81 16.50
N SER A 640 15.79 -4.13 16.45
CA SER A 640 14.51 -4.79 16.74
C SER A 640 14.10 -4.54 18.20
N ALA A 641 12.81 -4.30 18.43
CA ALA A 641 12.22 -4.19 19.76
C ALA A 641 11.72 -5.54 20.31
N GLN A 642 11.28 -6.48 19.48
CA GLN A 642 10.51 -7.67 19.88
C GLN A 642 11.00 -9.02 19.32
N GLU A 643 12.12 -9.08 18.59
CA GLU A 643 12.61 -10.32 17.97
C GLU A 643 13.11 -11.32 19.03
N ASN A 644 12.56 -12.53 18.94
CA ASN A 644 12.80 -13.63 19.87
C ASN A 644 13.69 -14.73 19.26
N ASP A 645 14.25 -15.58 20.13
CA ASP A 645 14.84 -16.86 19.72
C ASP A 645 13.77 -17.91 19.36
N ALA A 646 14.23 -19.10 18.93
CA ALA A 646 13.36 -20.21 18.57
C ALA A 646 12.53 -20.78 19.75
N ASP A 647 12.92 -20.48 20.99
CA ASP A 647 12.20 -20.86 22.21
C ASP A 647 11.22 -19.76 22.67
N GLY A 648 11.14 -18.63 21.95
CA GLY A 648 10.23 -17.51 22.22
C GLY A 648 10.77 -16.46 23.20
N ASN A 649 12.06 -16.48 23.54
CA ASN A 649 12.67 -15.50 24.46
C ASN A 649 13.27 -14.32 23.68
N LEU A 650 13.10 -13.09 24.19
CA LEU A 650 13.65 -11.88 23.58
C LEU A 650 15.18 -11.97 23.44
N LEU A 651 15.68 -11.78 22.22
CA LEU A 651 17.11 -11.82 21.93
C LEU A 651 17.89 -10.73 22.67
N ASP A 652 19.17 -10.99 22.94
CA ASP A 652 20.08 -9.99 23.48
C ASP A 652 20.13 -8.76 22.55
N ILE A 653 20.09 -7.56 23.13
CA ILE A 653 20.03 -6.31 22.36
C ILE A 653 21.25 -6.12 21.44
N ALA A 654 22.41 -6.71 21.73
CA ALA A 654 23.56 -6.73 20.82
C ALA A 654 23.35 -7.61 19.58
N GLN A 655 22.47 -8.62 19.65
CA GLN A 655 22.04 -9.42 18.49
C GLN A 655 21.00 -8.65 17.67
N ARG A 656 20.03 -7.99 18.34
CA ARG A 656 19.00 -7.14 17.70
C ARG A 656 19.56 -5.82 17.12
N ALA A 657 20.74 -5.39 17.55
CA ALA A 657 21.47 -4.23 17.04
C ALA A 657 22.47 -4.56 15.90
N ARG A 658 22.31 -5.72 15.25
CA ARG A 658 23.15 -6.15 14.12
C ARG A 658 22.29 -6.35 12.88
N SER A 659 22.79 -5.99 11.70
CA SER A 659 22.20 -6.42 10.42
C SER A 659 23.25 -7.02 9.49
N ASP A 660 22.83 -7.96 8.66
CA ASP A 660 23.68 -8.68 7.71
C ASP A 660 23.03 -8.72 6.33
N VAL A 661 23.77 -8.27 5.30
CA VAL A 661 23.43 -8.44 3.88
C VAL A 661 24.67 -8.87 3.08
N SER A 662 24.48 -9.55 1.96
CA SER A 662 25.61 -10.01 1.13
C SER A 662 26.08 -8.96 0.15
N VAL A 663 25.15 -8.28 -0.53
CA VAL A 663 25.45 -7.20 -1.47
C VAL A 663 24.47 -6.05 -1.29
N LEU A 664 24.98 -4.82 -1.14
CA LEU A 664 24.18 -3.60 -1.10
C LEU A 664 24.54 -2.69 -2.28
N ASN A 665 23.58 -2.51 -3.18
CA ASN A 665 23.64 -1.58 -4.29
C ASN A 665 22.77 -0.36 -3.97
N LEU A 666 23.41 0.78 -3.74
CA LEU A 666 22.78 2.02 -3.26
C LEU A 666 22.87 3.09 -4.36
N ASN A 667 21.78 3.30 -5.11
CA ASN A 667 21.71 4.23 -6.23
C ASN A 667 20.72 5.37 -5.95
N ASN A 668 21.20 6.61 -5.84
CA ASN A 668 20.36 7.77 -5.50
C ASN A 668 19.44 7.54 -4.27
N SER A 669 19.92 6.77 -3.29
CA SER A 669 19.11 6.18 -2.21
C SER A 669 19.85 6.28 -0.86
N SER A 670 19.13 6.10 0.25
CA SER A 670 19.67 6.33 1.59
C SER A 670 19.47 5.15 2.56
N VAL A 671 20.51 4.81 3.33
CA VAL A 671 20.35 4.05 4.59
C VAL A 671 20.36 5.02 5.76
N VAL A 672 19.32 5.00 6.58
CA VAL A 672 19.12 5.92 7.70
C VAL A 672 19.06 5.09 8.97
N PHE A 673 20.11 5.17 9.80
CA PHE A 673 20.10 4.49 11.09
C PHE A 673 19.19 5.25 12.05
N ALA A 674 18.19 4.56 12.60
CA ALA A 674 17.29 5.08 13.62
C ALA A 674 18.03 5.29 14.95
N GLU A 675 17.48 6.11 15.84
CA GLU A 675 18.11 6.32 17.15
C GLU A 675 18.13 5.01 17.98
N PRO A 676 19.25 4.68 18.66
CA PRO A 676 19.33 3.49 19.51
C PRO A 676 18.27 3.48 20.61
N ILE A 677 17.52 2.38 20.72
CA ILE A 677 16.47 2.17 21.74
C ILE A 677 17.07 2.19 23.15
N GLU A 678 18.30 1.66 23.31
CA GLU A 678 19.00 1.55 24.59
C GLU A 678 20.39 2.21 24.57
N ASP A 679 20.80 2.78 25.71
CA ASP A 679 21.98 3.62 25.85
C ASP A 679 23.31 2.85 25.76
N GLY A 680 23.82 2.73 24.52
CA GLY A 680 25.09 2.08 24.21
C GLY A 680 25.00 1.07 23.08
N TYR A 681 23.79 0.62 22.73
CA TYR A 681 23.54 -0.39 21.70
C TYR A 681 23.23 0.25 20.35
N TYR A 682 24.26 0.85 19.76
CA TYR A 682 24.24 1.39 18.40
C TYR A 682 24.21 0.26 17.35
N HIS A 683 23.58 0.51 16.20
CA HIS A 683 23.37 -0.53 15.20
C HIS A 683 24.62 -0.72 14.33
N THR A 684 24.93 -1.97 13.98
CA THR A 684 26.02 -2.30 13.06
C THR A 684 25.49 -3.03 11.83
N LEU A 685 25.68 -2.44 10.64
CA LEU A 685 25.37 -3.07 9.36
C LEU A 685 26.63 -3.76 8.80
N HIS A 686 26.58 -5.09 8.73
CA HIS A 686 27.54 -5.95 8.04
C HIS A 686 27.13 -6.15 6.58
N ILE A 687 28.07 -5.95 5.66
CA ILE A 687 27.89 -6.15 4.22
C ILE A 687 28.99 -7.12 3.74
N GLY A 688 28.62 -8.10 2.91
CA GLY A 688 29.53 -9.19 2.51
C GLY A 688 29.34 -10.48 3.32
N SER A 689 28.33 -10.54 4.19
CA SER A 689 27.90 -11.77 4.85
C SER A 689 27.35 -12.78 3.83
N GLY A 690 27.38 -14.08 4.12
CA GLY A 690 26.86 -15.09 3.18
C GLY A 690 27.83 -15.54 2.06
N LYS A 691 29.09 -15.10 2.07
CA LYS A 691 30.12 -15.39 1.05
C LYS A 691 29.64 -15.07 -0.40
N PRO A 692 29.37 -13.80 -0.71
CA PRO A 692 28.91 -13.41 -2.05
C PRO A 692 29.88 -13.82 -3.15
N ASP A 693 29.29 -14.11 -4.32
CA ASP A 693 29.96 -14.43 -5.58
C ASP A 693 30.76 -13.25 -6.16
N THR A 694 30.40 -12.03 -5.77
CA THR A 694 31.01 -10.77 -6.19
C THR A 694 32.03 -10.25 -5.18
N ARG A 695 33.22 -9.84 -5.64
CA ARG A 695 34.18 -9.12 -4.78
C ARG A 695 33.66 -7.76 -4.31
N ALA A 696 32.98 -7.02 -5.18
CA ALA A 696 32.41 -5.71 -4.87
C ALA A 696 31.03 -5.87 -4.22
N VAL A 697 30.99 -5.84 -2.89
CA VAL A 697 29.79 -6.12 -2.07
C VAL A 697 29.03 -4.84 -1.71
N TYR A 698 29.66 -3.68 -1.80
CA TYR A 698 29.02 -2.39 -1.60
C TYR A 698 29.25 -1.50 -2.83
N ASN A 699 28.17 -1.12 -3.51
CA ASN A 699 28.24 -0.33 -4.75
C ASN A 699 27.35 0.91 -4.63
N ALA A 700 27.97 2.09 -4.60
CA ALA A 700 27.30 3.38 -4.48
C ALA A 700 27.30 4.15 -5.81
N THR A 701 26.13 4.65 -6.22
CA THR A 701 25.99 5.45 -7.45
C THR A 701 25.05 6.64 -7.26
N GLY A 702 25.30 7.73 -8.01
CA GLY A 702 24.55 8.98 -7.88
C GLY A 702 24.64 9.59 -6.48
N ASN A 703 23.52 10.08 -5.95
CA ASN A 703 23.39 10.62 -4.60
C ASN A 703 23.13 9.50 -3.57
N ALA A 704 24.12 8.62 -3.37
CA ALA A 704 24.08 7.59 -2.34
C ALA A 704 24.38 8.18 -0.95
N GLN A 705 23.55 7.88 0.06
CA GLN A 705 23.64 8.50 1.38
C GLN A 705 23.57 7.48 2.52
N ILE A 706 24.33 7.70 3.60
CA ILE A 706 24.20 6.96 4.87
C ILE A 706 24.17 7.94 6.04
N SER A 707 23.19 7.79 6.94
CA SER A 707 23.10 8.56 8.18
C SER A 707 23.41 7.67 9.37
N LEU A 708 24.37 8.09 10.21
CA LEU A 708 24.86 7.35 11.38
C LEU A 708 24.66 8.20 12.65
N ASN A 709 24.24 7.60 13.76
CA ASN A 709 24.19 8.24 15.07
C ASN A 709 25.50 8.01 15.83
N SER A 710 26.03 9.06 16.47
CA SER A 710 27.29 8.97 17.21
C SER A 710 27.31 9.80 18.49
N GLN A 711 28.01 9.28 19.51
CA GLN A 711 28.47 10.02 20.68
C GLN A 711 29.99 10.13 20.64
N TRP A 712 30.51 11.36 20.78
CA TRP A 712 31.94 11.62 20.58
C TRP A 712 32.84 10.98 21.64
N SER A 713 33.90 10.31 21.17
CA SER A 713 35.10 9.99 21.94
C SER A 713 36.34 10.16 21.07
N ASP A 714 37.52 10.37 21.68
CA ASP A 714 38.79 10.55 20.97
C ASP A 714 39.88 9.66 21.57
N GLY A 715 40.45 8.77 20.76
CA GLY A 715 41.50 7.84 21.19
C GLY A 715 40.99 6.69 22.07
N ALA A 716 39.67 6.47 22.15
CA ALA A 716 39.08 5.42 22.96
C ALA A 716 39.30 4.01 22.34
N PRO A 717 39.40 2.95 23.16
CA PRO A 717 39.29 1.57 22.70
C PRO A 717 38.04 1.37 21.83
N ILE A 718 38.11 0.46 20.86
CA ILE A 718 37.05 0.30 19.86
C ILE A 718 35.70 -0.13 20.46
N ALA A 719 35.73 -0.89 21.55
CA ALA A 719 34.54 -1.32 22.30
C ALA A 719 33.86 -0.17 23.07
N ASP A 720 34.60 0.89 23.43
CA ASP A 720 34.07 2.04 24.16
C ASP A 720 33.52 3.15 23.23
N GLN A 721 33.69 2.99 21.91
CA GLN A 721 33.24 3.94 20.90
C GLN A 721 31.75 3.75 20.56
N LYS A 722 30.94 4.65 21.11
CA LYS A 722 29.48 4.71 20.95
C LYS A 722 29.06 5.37 19.63
N THR A 723 28.90 4.55 18.60
CA THR A 723 28.47 4.99 17.25
C THR A 723 27.83 3.85 16.48
N ASP A 724 26.90 4.19 15.59
CA ASP A 724 26.46 3.30 14.52
C ASP A 724 27.63 3.01 13.57
N ARG A 725 27.62 1.84 12.94
CA ARG A 725 28.76 1.30 12.19
C ARG A 725 28.35 0.63 10.87
N LEU A 726 29.25 0.74 9.90
CA LEU A 726 29.20 0.02 8.63
C LEU A 726 30.45 -0.84 8.48
N LEU A 727 30.30 -2.16 8.44
CA LEU A 727 31.41 -3.11 8.31
C LEU A 727 31.28 -3.86 6.98
N ILE A 728 32.25 -3.69 6.09
CA ILE A 728 32.19 -4.17 4.71
C ILE A 728 33.27 -5.23 4.48
N ASN A 729 32.83 -6.49 4.43
CA ASN A 729 33.64 -7.66 4.14
C ASN A 729 33.75 -7.88 2.62
N GLY A 730 34.41 -6.95 1.92
CA GLY A 730 34.65 -7.01 0.48
C GLY A 730 35.13 -5.69 -0.11
N ASP A 731 35.14 -5.59 -1.45
CA ASP A 731 35.50 -4.37 -2.17
C ASP A 731 34.34 -3.35 -2.18
N VAL A 732 34.69 -2.07 -2.19
CA VAL A 732 33.79 -0.90 -2.26
C VAL A 732 33.91 -0.22 -3.62
N SER A 733 32.79 0.02 -4.28
CA SER A 733 32.69 0.78 -5.52
C SER A 733 31.90 2.08 -5.35
N GLY A 734 32.38 3.16 -5.98
CA GLY A 734 31.73 4.46 -6.00
C GLY A 734 32.01 5.35 -4.78
N ASN A 735 31.09 6.30 -4.53
CA ASN A 735 31.20 7.32 -3.49
C ASN A 735 29.88 7.48 -2.75
N THR A 736 29.94 7.63 -1.41
CA THR A 736 28.77 7.78 -0.54
C THR A 736 28.90 9.01 0.35
N SER A 737 27.81 9.75 0.49
CA SER A 737 27.69 10.90 1.39
C SER A 737 27.26 10.46 2.79
N ILE A 738 28.04 10.81 3.80
CA ILE A 738 27.83 10.46 5.21
C ILE A 738 27.27 11.64 5.98
N TYR A 739 26.14 11.42 6.64
CA TYR A 739 25.60 12.28 7.69
C TYR A 739 25.94 11.66 9.05
N VAL A 740 26.34 12.50 10.00
CA VAL A 740 26.58 12.07 11.39
C VAL A 740 25.65 12.85 12.30
N THR A 741 24.63 12.16 12.79
CA THR A 741 23.64 12.67 13.74
C THR A 741 24.20 12.57 15.17
N ARG A 742 24.00 13.62 15.97
CA ARG A 742 24.63 13.78 17.28
C ARG A 742 23.62 13.58 18.41
N ARG A 743 23.86 12.60 19.30
CA ARG A 743 23.16 12.57 20.60
C ARG A 743 23.66 13.68 21.53
N SER A 744 22.73 14.37 22.19
CA SER A 744 23.03 15.28 23.30
C SER A 744 23.23 14.46 24.58
N GLY A 745 24.30 14.73 25.34
CA GLY A 745 24.60 14.01 26.59
C GLY A 745 26.05 13.53 26.75
N GLY A 746 26.91 13.66 25.73
CA GLY A 746 28.35 13.46 25.90
C GLY A 746 28.99 14.58 26.72
N ASN A 747 29.70 14.21 27.80
CA ASN A 747 30.63 15.09 28.51
C ASN A 747 31.63 15.76 27.54
N ASP A 748 32.25 16.87 27.94
CA ASP A 748 33.34 17.50 27.16
C ASP A 748 34.62 16.65 27.19
N VAL A 749 34.60 15.54 26.44
CA VAL A 749 35.75 14.69 26.16
C VAL A 749 36.78 15.53 25.41
N LYS A 750 37.85 15.90 26.12
CA LYS A 750 39.00 16.61 25.55
C LYS A 750 39.69 15.76 24.50
N GLU A 751 40.22 16.42 23.48
CA GLU A 751 40.89 15.77 22.36
C GLU A 751 42.22 15.15 22.83
N ASN A 752 42.41 13.87 22.52
CA ASN A 752 43.54 13.08 22.97
C ASN A 752 44.71 13.26 21.99
N THR A 753 45.36 14.42 22.06
CA THR A 753 46.52 14.77 21.21
C THR A 753 47.75 13.86 21.45
N SER A 754 47.72 13.01 22.47
CA SER A 754 48.73 11.97 22.73
C SER A 754 48.46 10.63 22.05
N ALA A 755 47.23 10.37 21.58
CA ALA A 755 46.91 9.14 20.85
C ALA A 755 47.42 9.19 19.40
N SER A 756 47.79 8.04 18.84
CA SER A 756 48.23 7.95 17.43
C SER A 756 47.10 8.36 16.49
N ALA A 757 47.45 8.99 15.36
CA ALA A 757 46.46 9.55 14.43
C ALA A 757 45.43 8.50 13.96
N ASN A 758 45.85 7.27 13.70
CA ASN A 758 45.00 6.15 13.30
C ASN A 758 44.16 5.51 14.44
N VAL A 759 44.18 6.08 15.64
CA VAL A 759 43.33 5.69 16.80
C VAL A 759 42.44 6.86 17.27
N ARG A 760 42.72 8.09 16.83
CA ARG A 760 41.91 9.26 17.19
C ARG A 760 40.51 9.24 16.60
N GLY A 761 39.58 9.93 17.25
CA GLY A 761 38.18 10.03 16.89
C GLY A 761 37.45 8.67 16.84
N LEU A 762 36.30 8.67 16.17
CA LEU A 762 35.41 7.50 16.05
C LEU A 762 35.65 6.76 14.73
N SER A 763 35.86 5.45 14.77
CA SER A 763 35.74 4.60 13.58
C SER A 763 34.26 4.47 13.20
N LEU A 764 33.88 4.90 11.99
CA LEU A 764 32.49 4.83 11.51
C LEU A 764 32.29 3.69 10.50
N ILE A 765 33.25 3.50 9.59
CA ILE A 765 33.15 2.56 8.48
C ILE A 765 34.46 1.80 8.36
N GLN A 766 34.39 0.47 8.22
CA GLN A 766 35.57 -0.38 7.98
C GLN A 766 35.35 -1.25 6.75
N VAL A 767 36.43 -1.47 5.98
CA VAL A 767 36.40 -2.24 4.72
C VAL A 767 37.57 -3.23 4.69
N SER A 768 37.30 -4.52 4.54
CA SER A 768 38.36 -5.55 4.45
C SER A 768 39.02 -5.61 3.07
N GLY A 769 38.27 -5.29 2.00
CA GLY A 769 38.76 -5.26 0.62
C GLY A 769 39.28 -3.91 0.17
N ASN A 770 39.21 -3.68 -1.14
CA ASN A 770 39.62 -2.44 -1.78
C ASN A 770 38.62 -1.32 -1.51
N ALA A 771 39.12 -0.18 -1.05
CA ALA A 771 38.40 1.09 -1.00
C ALA A 771 39.34 2.22 -1.45
N ARG A 772 38.78 3.42 -1.64
CA ARG A 772 39.54 4.66 -1.86
C ARG A 772 39.36 5.57 -0.65
N GLU A 773 40.33 6.45 -0.40
CA GLU A 773 40.22 7.48 0.64
C GLU A 773 38.94 8.31 0.54
N ASP A 774 38.42 8.45 -0.67
CA ASP A 774 37.31 9.30 -1.03
C ASP A 774 35.99 8.52 -1.23
N SER A 775 35.97 7.19 -1.02
CA SER A 775 34.78 6.34 -1.11
C SER A 775 33.66 6.76 -0.16
N PHE A 776 34.00 7.28 1.01
CA PHE A 776 33.04 7.85 1.97
C PHE A 776 33.45 9.29 2.29
N LYS A 777 32.49 10.21 2.23
CA LYS A 777 32.71 11.65 2.45
C LYS A 777 31.61 12.22 3.31
N LEU A 778 31.93 13.10 4.25
CA LEU A 778 30.90 13.94 4.88
C LEU A 778 30.25 14.83 3.81
N VAL A 779 28.94 15.07 3.91
CA VAL A 779 28.14 15.78 2.89
C VAL A 779 28.70 17.15 2.53
N ASN A 780 29.13 17.92 3.54
CA ASN A 780 29.78 19.23 3.36
C ASN A 780 31.33 19.12 3.35
N GLY A 781 31.89 17.93 3.24
CA GLY A 781 33.32 17.64 3.47
C GLY A 781 33.77 17.80 4.94
N TYR A 782 32.87 18.26 5.82
CA TYR A 782 33.08 18.39 7.27
C TYR A 782 31.76 18.30 8.03
N THR A 783 31.84 18.22 9.36
CA THR A 783 30.75 18.46 10.30
C THR A 783 31.23 19.28 11.50
N THR A 784 30.32 19.84 12.29
CA THR A 784 30.58 20.58 13.55
C THR A 784 30.08 19.79 14.76
N ARG A 785 30.53 20.16 15.97
CA ARG A 785 30.12 19.48 17.22
C ARG A 785 29.84 20.47 18.34
N ASN A 786 28.95 20.10 19.27
CA ASN A 786 28.68 20.82 20.53
C ASN A 786 28.32 22.33 20.38
N GLY A 787 27.81 22.77 19.23
CA GLY A 787 27.59 24.20 18.97
C GLY A 787 28.89 25.01 18.89
N THR A 788 30.02 24.34 18.64
CA THR A 788 31.33 24.95 18.39
C THR A 788 31.53 25.14 16.88
N PRO A 789 32.36 26.09 16.45
CA PRO A 789 32.71 26.28 15.04
C PRO A 789 33.85 25.34 14.58
N ASN A 790 34.19 24.33 15.39
CA ASN A 790 35.34 23.46 15.16
C ASN A 790 35.04 22.42 14.06
N LYS A 791 35.99 22.24 13.16
CA LYS A 791 35.85 21.41 11.96
C LYS A 791 36.25 19.96 12.25
N TYR A 792 35.32 19.03 12.01
CA TYR A 792 35.58 17.59 12.02
C TYR A 792 35.50 17.03 10.60
N THR A 793 36.44 16.18 10.22
CA THR A 793 36.59 15.57 8.88
C THR A 793 36.57 14.05 8.98
N LEU A 794 36.19 13.36 7.90
CA LEU A 794 36.29 11.91 7.80
C LEU A 794 37.64 11.57 7.15
N ARG A 795 38.52 10.87 7.88
CA ARG A 795 39.86 10.50 7.45
C ARG A 795 39.97 9.00 7.26
N ALA A 796 40.45 8.58 6.10
CA ALA A 796 40.62 7.18 5.74
C ALA A 796 42.03 6.71 6.07
N TYR A 797 42.16 5.69 6.91
CA TYR A 797 43.41 4.95 7.12
C TYR A 797 43.30 3.60 6.42
N GLY A 798 44.39 3.08 5.85
CA GLY A 798 44.33 1.83 5.09
C GLY A 798 45.62 1.48 4.37
N PRO A 799 45.67 0.33 3.65
CA PRO A 799 46.91 -0.20 3.07
C PRO A 799 47.62 0.76 2.10
N ASN A 800 46.84 1.52 1.34
CA ASN A 800 47.31 2.48 0.34
C ASN A 800 46.90 3.94 0.66
N SER A 801 46.59 4.25 1.93
CA SER A 801 46.21 5.60 2.36
C SER A 801 47.44 6.51 2.51
N SER A 802 47.31 7.75 2.05
CA SER A 802 48.25 8.86 2.30
C SER A 802 48.31 9.27 3.78
N HIS A 803 47.33 8.86 4.59
CA HIS A 803 47.32 9.03 6.04
C HIS A 803 47.92 7.83 6.80
N GLY A 804 48.35 6.78 6.08
CA GLY A 804 48.96 5.58 6.63
C GLY A 804 47.96 4.47 6.99
N LYS A 805 48.49 3.36 7.52
CA LYS A 805 47.72 2.15 7.81
C LYS A 805 46.73 2.33 8.96
N ALA A 806 45.60 1.64 8.88
CA ALA A 806 44.66 1.48 9.99
C ALA A 806 45.31 0.76 11.17
N ASN A 807 44.77 0.94 12.38
CA ASN A 807 45.31 0.31 13.58
C ASN A 807 44.60 -1.02 13.87
N ILE A 808 45.33 -2.13 13.96
CA ILE A 808 44.76 -3.47 14.18
C ILE A 808 43.95 -3.58 15.49
N ALA A 809 44.31 -2.84 16.54
CA ALA A 809 43.54 -2.79 17.80
C ALA A 809 42.20 -2.03 17.68
N GLN A 810 41.90 -1.48 16.50
CA GLN A 810 40.63 -0.84 16.15
C GLN A 810 39.79 -1.68 15.17
N ASN A 811 40.27 -2.85 14.72
CA ASN A 811 39.61 -3.67 13.71
C ASN A 811 38.38 -4.42 14.29
N LEU A 812 37.19 -4.17 13.71
CA LEU A 812 35.93 -4.84 14.02
C LEU A 812 35.49 -5.90 13.01
N LEU A 813 36.11 -5.96 11.83
CA LEU A 813 35.84 -6.96 10.80
C LEU A 813 36.09 -8.38 11.36
N ASP A 814 35.35 -9.37 10.85
CA ASP A 814 35.42 -10.75 11.37
C ASP A 814 36.82 -11.36 11.21
N GLU A 815 37.44 -11.13 10.04
CA GLU A 815 38.85 -11.43 9.81
C GLU A 815 39.76 -10.33 10.36
N LYS A 816 40.56 -10.65 11.39
CA LYS A 816 41.54 -9.73 12.02
C LYS A 816 42.80 -9.56 11.18
N ASN A 817 42.64 -9.19 9.92
CA ASN A 817 43.70 -8.83 8.99
C ASN A 817 44.28 -7.44 9.33
N GLU A 818 45.59 -7.25 9.18
CA GLU A 818 46.25 -5.94 9.32
C GLU A 818 45.96 -5.00 8.14
N ASN A 819 45.58 -5.55 6.99
CA ASN A 819 45.29 -4.79 5.78
C ASN A 819 43.78 -4.57 5.63
N PHE A 820 43.27 -3.52 6.28
CA PHE A 820 41.88 -3.06 6.16
C PHE A 820 41.82 -1.53 6.12
N TRP A 821 40.72 -0.97 5.62
CA TRP A 821 40.44 0.46 5.69
C TRP A 821 39.59 0.80 6.92
N ASP A 822 39.88 1.94 7.54
CA ASP A 822 39.13 2.52 8.66
C ASP A 822 38.87 4.01 8.38
N PHE A 823 37.61 4.37 8.17
CA PHE A 823 37.16 5.74 7.95
C PHE A 823 36.72 6.34 9.28
N ARG A 824 37.56 7.24 9.82
CA ARG A 824 37.42 7.80 11.16
C ARG A 824 36.99 9.25 11.15
N LEU A 825 35.97 9.60 11.93
CA LEU A 825 35.58 10.99 12.16
C LEU A 825 36.54 11.64 13.15
N GLN A 826 37.29 12.66 12.73
CA GLN A 826 38.39 13.26 13.48
C GLN A 826 38.40 14.79 13.48
N PRO A 827 38.96 15.44 14.50
CA PRO A 827 39.21 16.89 14.48
C PRO A 827 40.27 17.27 13.45
N GLU A 828 40.00 18.36 12.73
CA GLU A 828 40.92 18.96 11.76
C GLU A 828 41.85 19.97 12.45
N PHE A 829 43.15 20.01 12.09
CA PHE A 829 44.13 20.95 12.68
C PHE A 829 44.81 21.80 11.59
N LEU A 830 45.08 23.08 11.91
CA LEU A 830 45.53 24.09 10.93
C LEU A 830 46.83 23.70 10.18
N ASN A 831 47.73 22.97 10.83
CA ASN A 831 49.05 22.59 10.29
C ASN A 831 49.11 21.14 9.77
N SER A 832 47.98 20.44 9.62
CA SER A 832 47.93 18.98 9.32
C SER A 832 48.23 18.58 7.86
N ASN A 833 49.06 19.34 7.14
CA ASN A 833 49.40 19.10 5.73
C ASN A 833 50.47 17.99 5.59
N PRO A 834 50.22 16.88 4.88
CA PRO A 834 51.21 15.83 4.65
C PRO A 834 52.26 16.32 3.63
N GLY A 835 53.46 16.63 4.10
CA GLY A 835 54.54 17.18 3.27
C GLY A 835 55.70 17.78 4.07
N SER A 836 55.45 18.19 5.32
CA SER A 836 56.52 18.35 6.30
C SER A 836 56.99 16.96 6.74
N GLY A 837 58.15 16.53 6.24
CA GLY A 837 58.82 15.30 6.69
C GLY A 837 59.37 15.46 8.11
N SER A 838 58.50 15.45 9.13
CA SER A 838 58.91 15.42 10.52
C SER A 838 59.53 14.07 10.86
N HIS A 839 60.82 14.08 11.19
CA HIS A 839 61.60 12.90 11.55
C HIS A 839 60.96 12.15 12.75
N PRO A 840 60.85 10.80 12.71
CA PRO A 840 60.33 10.04 13.85
C PRO A 840 61.14 10.34 15.12
N GLY A 841 60.47 10.78 16.19
CA GLY A 841 61.10 11.07 17.48
C GLY A 841 61.28 12.55 17.85
N SER A 842 60.81 13.49 17.03
CA SER A 842 60.73 14.91 17.46
C SER A 842 59.53 15.11 18.41
N PRO A 843 59.65 15.89 19.51
CA PRO A 843 58.50 16.25 20.35
C PRO A 843 57.45 17.02 19.52
N PRO A 844 56.14 16.84 19.79
CA PRO A 844 55.11 17.63 19.13
C PRO A 844 55.27 19.11 19.54
N ASP A 845 55.47 19.97 18.54
CA ASP A 845 55.54 21.41 18.74
C ASP A 845 54.16 21.93 19.21
N PRO A 846 54.06 22.65 20.34
CA PRO A 846 52.78 23.18 20.83
C PRO A 846 52.03 24.07 19.82
N GLU A 847 52.69 24.63 18.79
CA GLU A 847 52.00 25.34 17.70
C GLU A 847 51.21 24.41 16.73
N GLN A 848 51.36 23.08 16.80
CA GLN A 848 50.68 22.14 15.88
C GLN A 848 49.23 21.78 16.29
N ASN A 849 48.84 21.98 17.55
CA ASN A 849 47.56 21.51 18.10
C ASN A 849 46.40 22.52 18.00
N VAL A 850 46.47 23.52 17.11
CA VAL A 850 45.36 24.47 16.89
C VAL A 850 44.32 23.87 15.96
N GLN A 851 43.14 23.58 16.51
CA GLN A 851 42.00 23.05 15.78
C GLN A 851 41.50 24.04 14.72
N ALA A 852 41.24 23.54 13.52
CA ALA A 852 40.69 24.31 12.42
C ALA A 852 39.20 24.62 12.66
N VAL A 853 38.80 25.84 12.35
CA VAL A 853 37.39 26.26 12.38
C VAL A 853 36.76 26.22 10.98
N VAL A 854 35.44 26.13 10.92
CA VAL A 854 34.69 26.14 9.65
C VAL A 854 34.84 27.48 8.91
N PRO A 855 34.82 27.52 7.57
CA PRO A 855 35.31 28.68 6.82
C PRO A 855 34.52 29.99 7.05
N GLN A 856 33.23 29.90 7.36
CA GLN A 856 32.40 31.06 7.68
C GLN A 856 32.80 31.72 9.02
N THR A 857 33.54 31.03 9.89
CA THR A 857 34.05 31.59 11.15
C THR A 857 34.93 32.81 10.92
N ALA A 858 35.79 32.79 9.90
CA ALA A 858 36.59 33.96 9.54
C ALA A 858 35.71 35.16 9.15
N ASN A 859 34.60 34.93 8.46
CA ASN A 859 33.66 36.00 8.10
C ASN A 859 33.02 36.65 9.33
N TYR A 860 32.69 35.90 10.38
CA TYR A 860 32.26 36.50 11.67
C TYR A 860 33.37 37.35 12.30
N LEU A 861 34.59 36.83 12.38
CA LEU A 861 35.74 37.52 12.98
C LEU A 861 36.14 38.80 12.23
N LEU A 862 35.98 38.81 10.91
CA LEU A 862 36.32 39.95 10.05
C LEU A 862 35.25 41.05 10.04
N MET A 863 33.99 40.71 10.35
CA MET A 863 32.84 41.61 10.19
C MET A 863 32.96 42.94 10.96
N PRO A 864 33.40 43.01 12.24
CA PRO A 864 33.45 44.27 12.98
C PRO A 864 34.43 45.27 12.34
N ASN A 865 35.65 44.84 12.03
CA ASN A 865 36.65 45.66 11.35
C ASN A 865 36.22 46.07 9.93
N ALA A 866 35.57 45.17 9.18
CA ALA A 866 35.03 45.46 7.86
C ALA A 866 33.90 46.52 7.92
N LEU A 867 33.07 46.52 8.96
CA LEU A 867 32.02 47.51 9.21
C LEU A 867 32.59 48.84 9.69
N PHE A 868 33.56 48.84 10.60
CA PHE A 868 34.29 50.05 11.00
C PHE A 868 34.93 50.77 9.81
N TYR A 869 35.53 50.02 8.88
CA TYR A 869 36.06 50.54 7.63
C TYR A 869 35.01 51.31 6.80
N THR A 870 33.74 50.85 6.74
CA THR A 870 32.68 51.62 6.06
C THR A 870 32.49 53.01 6.68
N GLY A 871 32.45 53.09 8.01
CA GLY A 871 32.29 54.37 8.70
C GLY A 871 33.51 55.28 8.54
N LEU A 872 34.73 54.74 8.45
CA LEU A 872 35.92 55.53 8.12
C LEU A 872 35.80 56.16 6.73
N ILE A 873 35.35 55.40 5.73
CA ILE A 873 35.13 55.88 4.35
C ILE A 873 33.99 56.91 4.30
N ASP A 874 32.89 56.69 5.02
CA ASP A 874 31.78 57.65 5.14
C ASP A 874 32.23 58.98 5.75
N MET A 875 32.89 58.94 6.92
CA MET A 875 33.37 60.13 7.61
C MET A 875 34.41 60.89 6.76
N ALA A 876 35.26 60.16 6.03
CA ALA A 876 36.21 60.79 5.11
C ALA A 876 35.50 61.55 3.98
N LYS A 877 34.41 61.00 3.41
CA LYS A 877 33.61 61.69 2.38
C LYS A 877 32.79 62.84 2.96
N GLN A 878 32.17 62.66 4.11
CA GLN A 878 31.36 63.69 4.78
C GLN A 878 32.21 64.91 5.17
N ASN A 879 33.43 64.71 5.69
CA ASN A 879 34.38 65.81 5.90
C ASN A 879 34.77 66.53 4.61
N ALA A 880 35.01 65.79 3.51
CA ALA A 880 35.34 66.39 2.22
C ALA A 880 34.18 67.24 1.65
N LEU A 881 32.93 66.82 1.90
CA LEU A 881 31.72 67.58 1.60
C LEU A 881 31.65 68.87 2.44
N LEU A 882 31.79 68.80 3.76
CA LEU A 882 31.76 69.98 4.63
C LEU A 882 32.86 71.00 4.27
N ALA A 883 34.07 70.53 4.01
CA ALA A 883 35.18 71.38 3.54
C ALA A 883 34.86 72.04 2.19
N THR A 884 34.11 71.38 1.31
CA THR A 884 33.68 71.96 0.03
C THR A 884 32.61 73.04 0.23
N MET A 885 31.64 72.82 1.13
CA MET A 885 30.65 73.85 1.50
C MET A 885 31.31 75.12 2.04
N ARG A 886 32.30 74.98 2.93
CA ARG A 886 33.10 76.11 3.45
C ARG A 886 33.85 76.89 2.36
N THR A 887 34.23 76.24 1.26
CA THR A 887 34.92 76.92 0.14
C THR A 887 33.99 77.61 -0.86
N SER A 888 32.68 77.34 -0.84
CA SER A 888 31.72 77.92 -1.79
C SER A 888 31.35 79.38 -1.50
N VAL A 889 31.69 79.92 -0.32
CA VAL A 889 31.30 81.26 0.12
C VAL A 889 32.41 82.27 -0.19
N SER A 890 32.36 82.89 -1.37
CA SER A 890 33.22 84.05 -1.74
C SER A 890 32.63 84.85 -2.90
N GLY A 891 31.69 85.77 -2.62
CA GLY A 891 31.28 86.79 -3.60
C GLY A 891 29.86 87.36 -3.51
N LYS A 892 29.59 88.22 -2.51
CA LYS A 892 28.48 89.20 -2.41
C LYS A 892 27.02 88.71 -2.30
N GLN A 893 26.33 89.31 -1.32
CA GLN A 893 24.88 89.51 -1.12
C GLN A 893 23.91 88.31 -1.22
N GLN A 894 23.47 87.88 -0.03
CA GLN A 894 22.10 87.45 0.34
C GLN A 894 21.24 86.77 -0.73
N GLU A 895 21.12 85.44 -0.65
CA GLU A 895 19.83 84.80 -0.41
C GLU A 895 20.00 83.43 0.28
N LYS A 896 18.93 82.93 0.91
CA LYS A 896 18.95 81.72 1.75
C LYS A 896 19.06 80.44 0.91
N GLN A 897 20.26 80.13 0.40
CA GLN A 897 20.44 78.99 -0.49
C GLN A 897 20.26 77.65 0.24
N ASN A 898 19.19 76.95 -0.11
CA ASN A 898 19.07 75.54 0.16
C ASN A 898 19.79 74.78 -0.94
N GLY A 899 20.19 73.55 -0.67
CA GLY A 899 20.86 72.75 -1.69
C GLY A 899 20.66 71.27 -1.46
N PHE A 900 20.63 70.53 -2.56
CA PHE A 900 20.74 69.09 -2.54
C PHE A 900 22.04 68.65 -3.19
N PHE A 901 22.57 67.53 -2.72
CA PHE A 901 23.76 66.92 -3.31
C PHE A 901 23.56 65.41 -3.46
N LEU A 902 24.26 64.84 -4.42
CA LEU A 902 24.31 63.40 -4.67
C LEU A 902 25.76 63.00 -4.94
N TYR A 903 26.30 62.09 -4.13
CA TYR A 903 27.65 61.56 -4.27
C TYR A 903 27.64 60.04 -4.32
N THR A 904 28.42 59.50 -5.25
CA THR A 904 28.85 58.10 -5.22
C THR A 904 30.30 58.04 -4.72
N TYR A 905 30.60 57.06 -3.88
CA TYR A 905 31.93 56.88 -3.33
C TYR A 905 32.14 55.43 -2.90
N GLY A 906 33.39 55.04 -2.71
CA GLY A 906 33.72 53.69 -2.31
C GLY A 906 35.21 53.49 -2.09
N GLY A 907 35.57 52.27 -1.72
CA GLY A 907 36.96 51.89 -1.52
C GLY A 907 37.17 50.39 -1.61
N THR A 908 38.38 50.02 -2.03
CA THR A 908 38.88 48.65 -1.98
C THR A 908 40.03 48.59 -0.99
N GLY A 909 39.90 47.75 0.03
CA GLY A 909 40.88 47.56 1.09
C GLY A 909 41.39 46.13 1.17
N THR A 910 42.52 45.96 1.84
CA THR A 910 42.97 44.68 2.38
C THR A 910 43.22 44.87 3.87
N LEU A 911 42.35 44.29 4.68
CA LEU A 911 42.61 44.12 6.12
C LEU A 911 43.61 42.98 6.28
N SER A 912 44.63 43.18 7.11
CA SER A 912 45.64 42.17 7.46
C SER A 912 45.61 41.87 8.94
N SER A 913 45.83 40.62 9.33
CA SER A 913 45.99 40.20 10.73
C SER A 913 47.33 39.49 10.93
N GLU A 914 47.96 39.74 12.08
CA GLU A 914 49.18 39.05 12.51
C GLU A 914 48.87 37.83 13.40
N SER A 915 47.78 37.85 14.18
CA SER A 915 47.47 36.74 15.11
C SER A 915 46.56 35.66 14.50
N ALA A 916 45.66 36.03 13.59
CA ALA A 916 44.69 35.11 12.99
C ALA A 916 45.27 33.93 12.19
N PRO A 917 46.41 34.02 11.48
CA PRO A 917 46.95 32.87 10.74
C PRO A 917 47.20 31.67 11.64
N ARG A 918 47.84 31.90 12.80
CA ARG A 918 48.18 30.85 13.79
C ARG A 918 46.99 30.41 14.65
N LYS A 919 46.01 31.29 14.89
CA LYS A 919 44.87 31.00 15.77
C LYS A 919 43.65 30.42 15.05
N TYR A 920 43.39 30.87 13.82
CA TYR A 920 42.10 30.69 13.14
C TYR A 920 42.22 30.34 11.64
N GLY A 921 43.44 30.26 11.08
CA GLY A 921 43.67 29.80 9.70
C GLY A 921 43.33 30.82 8.60
N TYR A 922 43.23 32.11 8.90
CA TYR A 922 43.05 33.18 7.90
C TYR A 922 44.03 34.34 8.13
N SER A 923 44.44 35.05 7.07
CA SER A 923 45.46 36.11 7.13
C SER A 923 44.92 37.55 7.07
N GLY A 924 43.62 37.70 6.92
CA GLY A 924 42.92 38.97 6.77
C GLY A 924 41.77 38.86 5.78
N ALA A 925 41.40 39.98 5.15
CA ALA A 925 40.32 40.02 4.16
C ALA A 925 40.57 41.02 3.04
N HIS A 926 40.05 40.72 1.85
CA HIS A 926 39.77 41.74 0.86
C HIS A 926 38.43 42.42 1.17
N LEU A 927 38.42 43.74 1.24
CA LEU A 927 37.26 44.58 1.50
C LEU A 927 36.89 45.35 0.23
N ARG A 928 35.59 45.47 -0.08
CA ARG A 928 35.07 46.41 -1.08
C ARG A 928 33.81 47.07 -0.53
N TYR A 929 33.80 48.39 -0.47
CA TYR A 929 32.64 49.19 -0.08
C TYR A 929 32.26 50.14 -1.21
N ALA A 930 30.98 50.24 -1.53
CA ALA A 930 30.43 51.21 -2.47
C ALA A 930 29.17 51.82 -1.89
N ALA A 931 29.01 53.13 -2.02
CA ALA A 931 27.96 53.90 -1.36
C ALA A 931 27.44 55.02 -2.26
N LEU A 932 26.15 55.30 -2.10
CA LEU A 932 25.42 56.44 -2.65
C LEU A 932 24.89 57.24 -1.46
N GLN A 933 25.32 58.51 -1.33
CA GLN A 933 24.76 59.43 -0.35
C GLN A 933 24.05 60.59 -1.05
N GLY A 934 22.86 60.90 -0.57
CA GLY A 934 22.09 62.10 -0.93
C GLY A 934 21.79 62.89 0.33
N GLY A 935 21.72 64.21 0.23
CA GLY A 935 21.40 65.02 1.40
C GLY A 935 21.00 66.44 1.06
N VAL A 936 20.48 67.12 2.09
CA VAL A 936 20.04 68.51 2.02
C VAL A 936 20.86 69.35 2.99
N ASN A 937 21.31 70.52 2.53
CA ASN A 937 21.81 71.57 3.40
C ASN A 937 20.69 72.59 3.65
N PHE A 938 20.46 72.92 4.92
CA PHE A 938 19.58 74.01 5.30
C PHE A 938 20.32 75.35 5.10
N ALA A 939 19.56 76.44 4.97
CA ALA A 939 20.10 77.78 4.91
C ALA A 939 21.04 78.06 6.11
N ALA A 940 22.19 78.67 5.83
CA ALA A 940 23.18 78.99 6.85
C ALA A 940 22.64 80.03 7.86
N LEU A 941 23.04 79.87 9.12
CA LEU A 941 22.82 80.86 10.17
C LEU A 941 24.06 81.76 10.27
N GLU A 942 23.91 83.01 9.84
CA GLU A 942 24.95 84.04 9.88
C GLU A 942 24.88 84.83 11.20
N GLY A 943 26.00 84.93 11.90
CA GLY A 943 26.23 85.81 13.06
C GLY A 943 27.43 86.73 12.81
N GLN A 944 27.68 87.70 13.69
CA GLN A 944 28.60 88.82 13.42
C GLN A 944 30.01 88.46 12.92
N ASN A 945 30.58 87.33 13.33
CA ASN A 945 31.89 86.84 12.87
C ASN A 945 31.88 85.33 12.54
N THR A 946 30.69 84.72 12.41
CA THR A 946 30.53 83.25 12.39
C THR A 946 29.39 82.79 11.48
N THR A 947 29.64 81.77 10.65
CA THR A 947 28.62 81.11 9.82
C THR A 947 28.40 79.67 10.30
N THR A 948 27.15 79.29 10.56
CA THR A 948 26.78 77.92 10.96
C THR A 948 25.93 77.24 9.89
N HIS A 949 26.34 76.04 9.47
CA HIS A 949 25.59 75.18 8.55
C HIS A 949 25.06 73.95 9.27
N PHE A 950 23.84 73.54 8.94
CA PHE A 950 23.23 72.28 9.39
C PHE A 950 22.65 71.52 8.20
N GLY A 951 22.57 70.19 8.32
CA GLY A 951 21.90 69.38 7.31
C GLY A 951 21.80 67.90 7.66
N LEU A 952 21.15 67.17 6.76
CA LEU A 952 20.89 65.73 6.88
C LEU A 952 21.39 65.00 5.63
N ILE A 953 21.95 63.81 5.82
CA ILE A 953 22.49 62.95 4.78
C ILE A 953 21.91 61.54 4.92
N GLY A 954 21.24 61.05 3.89
CA GLY A 954 20.91 59.64 3.76
C GLY A 954 21.98 58.93 2.94
N THR A 955 22.54 57.84 3.47
CA THR A 955 23.51 56.98 2.77
C THR A 955 22.94 55.57 2.65
N TYR A 956 22.96 55.02 1.44
CA TYR A 956 22.91 53.58 1.20
C TYR A 956 24.29 53.12 0.73
N GLY A 957 24.80 52.01 1.25
CA GLY A 957 26.01 51.42 0.71
C GLY A 957 26.13 49.93 0.98
N GLN A 958 26.82 49.23 0.10
CA GLN A 958 27.05 47.80 0.17
C GLN A 958 28.52 47.52 0.45
N LEU A 959 28.76 46.83 1.56
CA LEU A 959 30.04 46.24 1.92
C LEU A 959 30.10 44.80 1.43
N SER A 960 31.26 44.39 0.94
CA SER A 960 31.60 42.98 0.80
C SER A 960 33.00 42.71 1.32
N PHE A 961 33.18 41.54 1.93
CA PHE A 961 34.46 41.08 2.45
C PHE A 961 34.67 39.60 2.18
N THR A 962 35.92 39.23 1.88
CA THR A 962 36.32 37.85 1.56
C THR A 962 37.58 37.50 2.35
N PRO A 963 37.58 36.43 3.18
CA PRO A 963 38.75 36.03 3.95
C PRO A 963 39.92 35.62 3.04
N LYS A 964 41.15 35.84 3.51
CA LYS A 964 42.38 35.50 2.78
C LYS A 964 43.08 34.29 3.39
N ASN A 965 43.65 33.47 2.51
CA ASN A 965 44.44 32.26 2.83
C ASN A 965 43.70 31.23 3.69
N MET A 966 42.37 31.19 3.60
CA MET A 966 41.54 30.17 4.24
C MET A 966 40.85 29.35 3.15
N LYS A 967 41.00 28.02 3.20
CA LYS A 967 40.34 27.11 2.26
C LYS A 967 38.82 27.19 2.42
N ASP A 968 38.09 27.07 1.32
CA ASP A 968 36.62 27.00 1.29
C ASP A 968 35.88 28.25 1.82
N ALA A 969 36.61 29.37 2.03
CA ALA A 969 36.02 30.66 2.41
C ALA A 969 35.40 31.38 1.20
N SER A 970 34.30 32.12 1.42
CA SER A 970 33.60 32.87 0.36
C SER A 970 33.33 34.31 0.75
N LYS A 971 32.92 35.12 -0.23
CA LYS A 971 32.53 36.52 -0.08
C LYS A 971 31.22 36.62 0.71
N SER A 972 31.24 37.39 1.79
CA SER A 972 30.04 37.84 2.50
C SER A 972 29.66 39.28 2.09
N THR A 973 28.39 39.63 2.25
CA THR A 973 27.83 40.93 1.83
C THR A 973 26.93 41.53 2.90
N VAL A 974 27.13 42.81 3.21
CA VAL A 974 26.30 43.57 4.16
C VAL A 974 25.91 44.90 3.53
N ASP A 975 24.61 45.10 3.40
CA ASP A 975 23.99 46.37 3.05
C ASP A 975 23.85 47.26 4.30
N LYS A 976 24.06 48.56 4.10
CA LYS A 976 24.02 49.61 5.13
C LYS A 976 23.10 50.73 4.68
N TRP A 977 22.15 51.09 5.53
CA TRP A 977 21.35 52.31 5.40
C TRP A 977 21.62 53.17 6.62
N SER A 978 22.02 54.43 6.43
CA SER A 978 22.30 55.34 7.55
C SER A 978 21.80 56.75 7.31
N LEU A 979 21.38 57.39 8.39
CA LEU A 979 21.03 58.81 8.46
C LEU A 979 22.11 59.52 9.27
N THR A 980 22.74 60.53 8.68
CA THR A 980 23.74 61.39 9.33
C THR A 980 23.22 62.81 9.46
N ALA A 981 23.23 63.35 10.68
CA ALA A 981 23.09 64.78 10.93
C ALA A 981 24.48 65.43 11.02
N TYR A 982 24.61 66.65 10.53
CA TYR A 982 25.84 67.42 10.63
C TYR A 982 25.62 68.86 11.06
N GLY A 983 26.62 69.42 11.74
CA GLY A 983 26.78 70.84 12.01
C GLY A 983 28.20 71.28 11.63
N SER A 984 28.34 72.46 11.04
CA SER A 984 29.64 73.05 10.70
C SER A 984 29.63 74.54 11.06
N ILE A 985 30.44 74.93 12.04
CA ILE A 985 30.59 76.31 12.52
C ILE A 985 31.93 76.82 12.00
N GLN A 986 31.94 77.96 11.32
CA GLN A 986 33.13 78.62 10.81
C GLN A 986 33.22 80.06 11.33
N HIS A 987 34.42 80.51 11.71
CA HIS A 987 34.73 81.90 12.04
C HIS A 987 35.53 82.53 10.90
N ASP A 988 35.29 83.82 10.63
CA ASP A 988 35.94 84.59 9.55
C ASP A 988 37.49 84.64 9.61
N ASN A 989 38.09 84.35 10.78
CA ASN A 989 39.55 84.22 10.94
C ASN A 989 40.11 82.86 10.43
N GLY A 990 39.27 82.05 9.79
CA GLY A 990 39.62 80.77 9.17
C GLY A 990 39.48 79.54 10.08
N PHE A 991 39.19 79.70 11.38
CA PHE A 991 38.89 78.56 12.27
C PHE A 991 37.53 77.93 11.94
N TYR A 992 37.42 76.61 12.08
CA TYR A 992 36.15 75.90 11.97
C TYR A 992 36.06 74.69 12.92
N LEU A 993 34.82 74.30 13.20
CA LEU A 993 34.42 73.12 13.96
C LEU A 993 33.31 72.37 13.20
N ASP A 994 33.59 71.15 12.78
CA ASP A 994 32.62 70.23 12.17
C ASP A 994 32.22 69.16 13.17
N THR A 995 30.93 68.82 13.24
CA THR A 995 30.41 67.70 14.02
C THR A 995 29.47 66.84 13.16
N LEU A 996 29.67 65.53 13.20
CA LEU A 996 28.89 64.51 12.49
C LEU A 996 28.31 63.52 13.50
N LEU A 997 27.02 63.20 13.38
CA LEU A 997 26.34 62.13 14.12
C LEU A 997 25.55 61.25 13.16
N SER A 998 25.91 59.96 13.06
CA SER A 998 25.34 59.02 12.10
C SER A 998 24.80 57.78 12.80
N TYR A 999 23.56 57.41 12.50
CA TYR A 999 22.95 56.15 12.91
C TYR A 999 22.62 55.32 11.67
N GLY A 1000 23.00 54.04 11.68
CA GLY A 1000 22.78 53.13 10.56
C GLY A 1000 22.31 51.74 10.97
N ILE A 1001 21.52 51.13 10.08
CA ILE A 1001 21.02 49.76 10.15
C ILE A 1001 21.75 48.94 9.08
N LEU A 1002 22.12 47.72 9.45
CA LEU A 1002 22.96 46.80 8.70
C LEU A 1002 22.25 45.46 8.54
N LYS A 1003 22.16 44.98 7.30
CA LYS A 1003 21.55 43.69 6.95
C LYS A 1003 22.42 42.97 5.93
N GLY A 1004 22.57 41.66 6.04
CA GLY A 1004 23.46 40.94 5.13
C GLY A 1004 23.41 39.43 5.29
N ASP A 1005 24.18 38.76 4.44
CA ASP A 1005 24.38 37.31 4.47
C ASP A 1005 25.86 37.01 4.73
N ILE A 1006 26.11 36.03 5.59
CA ILE A 1006 27.42 35.40 5.77
C ILE A 1006 27.47 34.13 4.93
N SER A 1007 28.62 33.84 4.34
CA SER A 1007 28.76 32.74 3.39
C SER A 1007 30.10 32.02 3.45
N ASN A 1008 30.10 30.74 3.04
CA ASN A 1008 31.29 29.95 2.71
C ASN A 1008 31.15 29.40 1.27
N ALA A 1009 32.17 28.70 0.76
CA ALA A 1009 32.19 28.18 -0.61
C ALA A 1009 31.50 26.81 -0.77
N ILE A 1010 31.10 26.17 0.34
CA ILE A 1010 30.55 24.81 0.37
C ILE A 1010 29.02 24.85 0.45
N ILE A 1011 28.48 25.53 1.47
CA ILE A 1011 27.05 25.67 1.79
C ILE A 1011 26.44 26.88 1.07
N GLY A 1012 27.26 27.85 0.67
CA GLY A 1012 26.76 29.16 0.23
C GLY A 1012 26.39 30.01 1.44
N LYS A 1013 25.12 30.39 1.60
CA LYS A 1013 24.66 31.29 2.67
C LYS A 1013 24.47 30.55 4.00
N THR A 1014 25.39 30.74 4.95
CA THR A 1014 25.37 30.05 6.25
C THR A 1014 24.63 30.80 7.35
N ALA A 1015 24.50 32.13 7.26
CA ALA A 1015 23.72 32.91 8.21
C ALA A 1015 23.23 34.25 7.68
N LYS A 1016 22.24 34.83 8.38
CA LYS A 1016 21.65 36.14 8.07
C LYS A 1016 21.87 37.13 9.20
N VAL A 1017 22.53 38.25 8.90
CA VAL A 1017 22.60 39.44 9.76
C VAL A 1017 21.32 40.24 9.55
N LYS A 1018 20.41 40.27 10.54
CA LYS A 1018 19.07 40.85 10.37
C LYS A 1018 18.92 42.29 10.89
N ASN A 1019 19.56 42.65 12.01
CA ASN A 1019 19.31 43.88 12.76
C ASN A 1019 20.60 44.56 13.30
N ALA A 1020 21.75 44.38 12.67
CA ALA A 1020 22.98 45.01 13.16
C ALA A 1020 22.87 46.55 13.06
N LYS A 1021 23.46 47.28 14.00
CA LYS A 1021 23.36 48.76 14.10
C LYS A 1021 24.73 49.37 14.24
N MET A 1022 24.94 50.52 13.60
CA MET A 1022 26.16 51.31 13.69
C MET A 1022 25.84 52.73 14.13
N LEU A 1023 26.53 53.19 15.16
CA LEU A 1023 26.56 54.59 15.58
C LEU A 1023 27.96 55.13 15.29
N ASN A 1024 28.07 56.25 14.58
CA ASN A 1024 29.31 57.00 14.43
C ASN A 1024 29.10 58.43 14.91
N ILE A 1025 30.02 58.95 15.71
CA ILE A 1025 30.11 60.37 16.03
C ILE A 1025 31.52 60.85 15.71
N SER A 1026 31.67 62.02 15.11
CA SER A 1026 33.00 62.63 14.97
C SER A 1026 32.95 64.15 15.08
N THR A 1027 34.05 64.73 15.52
CA THR A 1027 34.26 66.17 15.57
C THR A 1027 35.62 66.50 14.96
N THR A 1028 35.65 67.44 14.03
CA THR A 1028 36.88 67.92 13.36
C THR A 1028 37.07 69.39 13.66
N ILE A 1029 38.24 69.76 14.16
CA ILE A 1029 38.68 71.14 14.32
C ILE A 1029 39.78 71.43 13.31
N GLY A 1030 39.76 72.61 12.70
CA GLY A 1030 40.80 73.02 11.77
C GLY A 1030 40.89 74.53 11.61
N LYS A 1031 41.92 74.98 10.89
CA LYS A 1031 42.09 76.40 10.54
C LYS A 1031 42.64 76.56 9.14
N LYS A 1032 42.00 77.40 8.33
CA LYS A 1032 42.46 77.80 7.00
C LYS A 1032 43.42 78.99 7.11
N PHE A 1033 44.65 78.80 6.64
CA PHE A 1033 45.67 79.84 6.49
C PHE A 1033 45.79 80.22 5.02
N ALA A 1034 45.68 81.53 4.72
CA ALA A 1034 46.15 82.05 3.44
C ALA A 1034 47.67 81.93 3.37
N THR A 1035 48.21 81.51 2.23
CA THR A 1035 49.66 81.56 1.98
C THR A 1035 50.00 82.82 1.20
N GLY A 1036 51.28 83.18 1.11
CA GLY A 1036 51.75 84.30 0.26
C GLY A 1036 51.56 84.08 -1.24
N ILE A 1037 51.07 82.91 -1.67
CA ILE A 1037 50.81 82.57 -3.07
C ILE A 1037 49.31 82.72 -3.35
N ALA A 1038 48.97 83.59 -4.31
CA ALA A 1038 47.59 83.88 -4.69
C ALA A 1038 46.77 82.60 -4.97
N GLY A 1039 45.61 82.49 -4.29
CA GLY A 1039 44.71 81.33 -4.40
C GLY A 1039 45.19 80.04 -3.73
N VAL A 1040 46.33 80.03 -3.02
CA VAL A 1040 46.81 78.86 -2.27
C VAL A 1040 46.53 79.03 -0.77
N THR A 1041 45.87 78.03 -0.17
CA THR A 1041 45.58 78.00 1.27
C THR A 1041 45.96 76.66 1.89
N PHE A 1042 46.55 76.70 3.08
CA PHE A 1042 46.89 75.52 3.88
C PHE A 1042 45.92 75.37 5.04
N GLU A 1043 45.45 74.15 5.30
CA GLU A 1043 44.40 73.84 6.27
C GLU A 1043 44.82 72.63 7.12
N PRO A 1044 45.57 72.83 8.22
CA PRO A 1044 45.77 71.80 9.24
C PRO A 1044 44.44 71.48 9.94
N GLN A 1045 44.24 70.20 10.22
CA GLN A 1045 43.03 69.65 10.80
C GLN A 1045 43.33 68.52 11.80
N ALA A 1046 42.52 68.42 12.85
CA ALA A 1046 42.49 67.30 13.77
C ALA A 1046 41.04 66.84 13.95
N GLN A 1047 40.80 65.53 13.81
CA GLN A 1047 39.51 64.89 13.98
C GLN A 1047 39.59 63.81 15.06
N LEU A 1048 38.62 63.82 15.96
CA LEU A 1048 38.33 62.73 16.88
C LEU A 1048 37.00 62.10 16.48
N ALA A 1049 36.96 60.78 16.38
CA ALA A 1049 35.76 60.02 16.07
C ALA A 1049 35.59 58.83 17.02
N TYR A 1050 34.34 58.41 17.21
CA TYR A 1050 33.95 57.22 17.94
C TYR A 1050 32.95 56.43 17.12
N GLN A 1051 33.17 55.13 17.01
CA GLN A 1051 32.33 54.21 16.27
C GLN A 1051 31.88 53.08 17.19
N TYR A 1052 30.62 52.71 17.10
CA TYR A 1052 30.00 51.69 17.97
C TYR A 1052 29.08 50.79 17.15
N LEU A 1053 29.21 49.48 17.34
CA LEU A 1053 28.46 48.43 16.65
C LEU A 1053 27.66 47.60 17.65
N MET A 1054 26.38 47.39 17.35
CA MET A 1054 25.49 46.46 18.04
C MET A 1054 25.07 45.35 17.09
N PHE A 1055 25.00 44.13 17.62
CA PHE A 1055 24.53 42.96 16.89
C PHE A 1055 23.53 42.17 17.75
N ASP A 1056 22.54 41.56 17.10
CA ASP A 1056 21.81 40.45 17.69
C ASP A 1056 22.65 39.17 17.54
N THR A 1057 22.38 38.14 18.36
CA THR A 1057 23.01 36.82 18.19
C THR A 1057 22.66 36.23 16.83
N ILE A 1058 23.67 35.79 16.09
CA ILE A 1058 23.53 35.18 14.76
C ILE A 1058 23.45 33.66 14.94
N SER A 1059 22.51 33.00 14.25
CA SER A 1059 22.48 31.53 14.15
C SER A 1059 23.05 31.07 12.81
N ASP A 1060 23.94 30.09 12.85
CA ASP A 1060 24.58 29.48 11.67
C ASP A 1060 23.84 28.19 11.24
N THR A 1061 23.91 27.85 9.95
CA THR A 1061 23.41 26.57 9.40
C THR A 1061 24.05 25.35 10.04
N ASP A 1062 25.33 25.44 10.47
CA ASP A 1062 26.04 24.38 11.19
C ASP A 1062 25.67 24.34 12.69
N SER A 1063 24.47 24.83 13.04
CA SER A 1063 23.81 24.73 14.36
C SER A 1063 24.53 25.37 15.56
N PHE A 1064 25.53 26.23 15.32
CA PHE A 1064 26.12 27.08 16.37
C PHE A 1064 25.54 28.50 16.39
N LYS A 1065 25.72 29.20 17.52
CA LYS A 1065 25.27 30.58 17.72
C LYS A 1065 26.48 31.50 17.93
N VAL A 1066 26.51 32.61 17.20
CA VAL A 1066 27.56 33.62 17.28
C VAL A 1066 27.03 34.85 18.01
N ASN A 1067 27.47 35.04 19.24
CA ASN A 1067 27.30 36.29 19.95
C ASN A 1067 28.43 37.24 19.55
N MET A 1068 28.13 38.12 18.60
CA MET A 1068 29.05 39.16 18.11
C MET A 1068 29.39 40.23 19.15
N ASN A 1069 28.76 40.22 20.33
CA ASN A 1069 28.99 41.20 21.40
C ASN A 1069 28.76 42.67 20.94
N LYS A 1070 29.21 43.64 21.74
CA LYS A 1070 29.23 45.07 21.43
C LYS A 1070 30.67 45.46 21.11
N HIS A 1071 30.90 46.04 19.93
CA HIS A 1071 32.23 46.47 19.49
C HIS A 1071 32.30 47.98 19.38
N HIS A 1072 33.41 48.58 19.81
CA HIS A 1072 33.58 50.03 19.76
C HIS A 1072 35.03 50.44 19.56
N GLN A 1073 35.27 51.55 18.86
CA GLN A 1073 36.60 52.12 18.70
C GLN A 1073 36.58 53.64 18.65
N TRP A 1074 37.62 54.24 19.19
CA TRP A 1074 38.02 55.63 18.98
C TRP A 1074 38.98 55.72 17.80
N LEU A 1075 38.93 56.83 17.07
CA LEU A 1075 39.82 57.13 15.97
C LEU A 1075 40.30 58.58 16.11
N ILE A 1076 41.61 58.79 16.08
CA ILE A 1076 42.20 60.11 15.89
C ILE A 1076 42.77 60.21 14.48
N ARG A 1077 42.54 61.34 13.82
CA ARG A 1077 43.09 61.69 12.52
C ARG A 1077 43.70 63.08 12.61
N VAL A 1078 45.00 63.18 12.39
CA VAL A 1078 45.75 64.45 12.40
C VAL A 1078 46.41 64.61 11.03
N GLY A 1079 46.26 65.79 10.43
CA GLY A 1079 46.79 66.02 9.10
C GLY A 1079 46.52 67.42 8.58
N GLY A 1080 46.56 67.57 7.26
CA GLY A 1080 46.28 68.84 6.63
C GLY A 1080 45.94 68.71 5.15
N ARG A 1081 45.33 69.76 4.63
CA ARG A 1081 44.93 69.92 3.24
C ARG A 1081 45.56 71.18 2.65
N VAL A 1082 46.10 71.09 1.44
CA VAL A 1082 46.54 72.25 0.65
C VAL A 1082 45.55 72.41 -0.50
N ASN A 1083 44.94 73.59 -0.64
CA ASN A 1083 44.03 73.92 -1.73
C ASN A 1083 44.67 74.98 -2.64
N LYS A 1084 44.60 74.80 -3.97
CA LYS A 1084 44.85 75.83 -4.99
C LYS A 1084 43.54 76.12 -5.72
N THR A 1085 43.00 77.31 -5.54
CA THR A 1085 41.80 77.82 -6.23
C THR A 1085 42.22 78.69 -7.41
N VAL A 1086 41.57 78.49 -8.56
CA VAL A 1086 41.67 79.32 -9.76
C VAL A 1086 40.27 79.85 -10.07
N VAL A 1087 40.11 81.18 -10.12
CA VAL A 1087 38.83 81.86 -10.38
C VAL A 1087 38.87 82.45 -11.79
N THR A 1088 37.84 82.22 -12.58
CA THR A 1088 37.66 82.83 -13.92
C THR A 1088 36.72 84.03 -13.83
N ALA A 1089 37.17 85.18 -14.34
CA ALA A 1089 36.72 86.50 -13.90
C ALA A 1089 35.27 86.93 -14.28
N GLU A 1090 34.57 86.22 -15.17
CA GLU A 1090 33.33 86.76 -15.78
C GLU A 1090 32.03 85.97 -15.54
N ASN A 1091 32.03 84.78 -14.91
CA ASN A 1091 30.81 83.95 -14.83
C ASN A 1091 30.64 83.11 -13.53
N GLY A 1092 31.26 83.52 -12.41
CA GLY A 1092 31.14 82.79 -11.13
C GLY A 1092 31.73 81.37 -11.14
N ARG A 1093 32.59 81.07 -12.12
CA ARG A 1093 33.25 79.76 -12.30
C ARG A 1093 34.59 79.73 -11.58
N SER A 1094 34.86 78.64 -10.87
CA SER A 1094 36.13 78.41 -10.17
C SER A 1094 36.49 76.93 -10.17
N VAL A 1095 37.79 76.63 -10.20
CA VAL A 1095 38.32 75.26 -10.08
C VAL A 1095 39.34 75.22 -8.96
N SER A 1096 39.15 74.29 -8.03
CA SER A 1096 39.96 74.09 -6.84
C SER A 1096 40.58 72.70 -6.86
N PHE A 1097 41.90 72.65 -6.94
CA PHE A 1097 42.69 71.42 -6.78
C PHE A 1097 43.18 71.31 -5.35
N TYR A 1098 43.24 70.11 -4.78
CA TYR A 1098 43.73 69.92 -3.44
C TYR A 1098 44.53 68.63 -3.23
N GLY A 1099 45.47 68.68 -2.30
CA GLY A 1099 46.15 67.52 -1.75
C GLY A 1099 45.86 67.40 -0.24
N LYS A 1100 45.74 66.17 0.27
CA LYS A 1100 45.56 65.86 1.68
C LYS A 1100 46.60 64.83 2.14
N ILE A 1101 47.12 65.00 3.35
CA ILE A 1101 47.90 63.98 4.05
C ILE A 1101 47.41 63.89 5.50
N ASN A 1102 47.13 62.68 5.99
CA ASN A 1102 46.64 62.46 7.34
C ASN A 1102 47.28 61.19 7.95
N VAL A 1103 47.67 61.26 9.22
CA VAL A 1103 47.97 60.11 10.05
C VAL A 1103 46.70 59.74 10.81
N ILE A 1104 46.30 58.47 10.74
CA ILE A 1104 45.12 57.94 11.41
C ILE A 1104 45.54 56.83 12.37
N LYS A 1105 45.02 56.85 13.59
CA LYS A 1105 45.22 55.79 14.58
C LYS A 1105 43.91 55.46 15.29
N THR A 1106 43.56 54.17 15.30
CA THR A 1106 42.43 53.65 16.09
C THR A 1106 42.88 53.17 17.47
N PHE A 1107 41.98 53.27 18.44
CA PHE A 1107 42.14 52.77 19.81
C PHE A 1107 40.83 52.11 20.25
N GLY A 1108 40.91 51.04 21.04
CA GLY A 1108 39.77 50.34 21.62
C GLY A 1108 40.25 49.19 22.48
N ASP A 1109 39.36 48.68 23.33
CA ASP A 1109 39.65 47.53 24.20
C ASP A 1109 39.83 46.23 23.38
N ASP A 1110 40.34 45.17 24.03
CA ASP A 1110 40.46 43.83 23.42
C ASP A 1110 39.09 43.30 22.99
N GLN A 1111 38.78 43.45 21.70
CA GLN A 1111 37.51 43.05 21.14
C GLN A 1111 37.47 41.54 20.91
N ALA A 1112 36.41 40.88 21.39
CA ALA A 1112 36.16 39.47 21.14
C ALA A 1112 34.69 39.18 20.80
N ILE A 1113 34.46 38.22 19.90
CA ILE A 1113 33.15 37.58 19.70
C ILE A 1113 33.10 36.27 20.50
N TYR A 1114 31.91 35.78 20.82
CA TYR A 1114 31.70 34.56 21.59
C TYR A 1114 30.89 33.53 20.79
N ILE A 1115 31.36 32.29 20.74
CA ILE A 1115 30.66 31.15 20.12
C ILE A 1115 30.54 30.03 21.17
N ASP A 1116 31.58 29.22 21.32
CA ASP A 1116 31.85 28.32 22.46
C ASP A 1116 32.78 28.98 23.50
N LYS A 1117 33.68 29.83 23.02
CA LYS A 1117 34.66 30.61 23.80
C LYS A 1117 34.83 32.01 23.21
N ALA A 1118 35.62 32.85 23.85
CA ALA A 1118 36.00 34.17 23.34
C ALA A 1118 37.05 34.05 22.20
N TYR A 1119 36.69 34.54 21.01
CA TYR A 1119 37.58 34.67 19.87
C TYR A 1119 38.06 36.11 19.75
N GLN A 1120 39.37 36.32 19.94
CA GLN A 1120 40.00 37.64 19.97
C GLN A 1120 40.17 38.22 18.57
N LEU A 1121 39.88 39.50 18.41
CA LEU A 1121 39.99 40.24 17.16
C LEU A 1121 41.25 41.10 17.14
N ASP A 1122 41.92 41.13 15.99
CA ASP A 1122 43.05 42.04 15.74
C ASP A 1122 42.53 43.49 15.52
N PRO A 1123 43.14 44.52 16.14
CA PRO A 1123 42.68 45.92 16.02
C PRO A 1123 43.01 46.55 14.65
N MET A 1124 42.25 47.56 14.23
CA MET A 1124 42.41 48.20 12.91
C MET A 1124 43.75 48.96 12.73
N GLY A 1125 44.39 49.36 13.84
CA GLY A 1125 45.78 49.83 13.90
C GLY A 1125 46.01 51.29 13.48
N SER A 1126 47.24 51.58 13.06
CA SER A 1126 47.67 52.90 12.59
C SER A 1126 47.91 52.88 11.07
N LEU A 1127 47.47 53.91 10.35
CA LEU A 1127 47.65 54.06 8.91
C LEU A 1127 47.98 55.50 8.49
N LEU A 1128 48.66 55.63 7.36
CA LEU A 1128 48.93 56.88 6.67
C LEU A 1128 47.99 57.01 5.46
N GLU A 1129 47.28 58.13 5.36
CA GLU A 1129 46.43 58.47 4.22
C GLU A 1129 47.07 59.60 3.41
N GLY A 1130 47.22 59.38 2.10
CA GLY A 1130 47.54 60.42 1.13
C GLY A 1130 46.43 60.53 0.08
N GLY A 1131 46.15 61.73 -0.43
CA GLY A 1131 45.11 61.89 -1.45
C GLY A 1131 45.14 63.22 -2.20
N LEU A 1132 44.44 63.23 -3.32
CA LEU A 1132 44.30 64.36 -4.25
C LEU A 1132 42.83 64.51 -4.64
N GLY A 1133 42.36 65.73 -4.89
CA GLY A 1133 41.00 65.94 -5.37
C GLY A 1133 40.80 67.24 -6.12
N ILE A 1134 39.65 67.32 -6.79
CA ILE A 1134 39.20 68.46 -7.59
C ILE A 1134 37.78 68.85 -7.19
N SER A 1135 37.51 70.15 -7.16
CA SER A 1135 36.18 70.72 -7.03
C SER A 1135 36.01 71.82 -8.07
N ALA A 1136 34.94 71.80 -8.84
CA ALA A 1136 34.69 72.76 -9.92
C ALA A 1136 33.27 73.35 -9.81
N GLN A 1137 33.18 74.67 -9.69
CA GLN A 1137 31.94 75.43 -9.78
C GLN A 1137 31.69 75.75 -11.26
N LEU A 1138 30.66 75.14 -11.86
CA LEU A 1138 30.36 75.23 -13.31
C LEU A 1138 29.41 76.39 -13.65
N SER A 1139 28.52 76.71 -12.73
CA SER A 1139 27.60 77.85 -12.74
C SER A 1139 27.33 78.29 -11.30
N GLN A 1140 26.53 79.34 -11.07
CA GLN A 1140 26.14 79.75 -9.72
C GLN A 1140 25.45 78.62 -8.93
N ASN A 1141 24.69 77.75 -9.62
CA ASN A 1141 23.91 76.68 -8.99
C ASN A 1141 24.63 75.32 -8.97
N VAL A 1142 25.47 75.00 -9.96
CA VAL A 1142 26.03 73.64 -10.17
C VAL A 1142 27.51 73.56 -9.80
N SER A 1143 27.85 72.57 -8.96
CA SER A 1143 29.24 72.22 -8.63
C SER A 1143 29.49 70.70 -8.72
N LEU A 1144 30.68 70.34 -9.21
CA LEU A 1144 31.19 68.97 -9.27
C LEU A 1144 32.37 68.78 -8.31
N HIS A 1145 32.50 67.59 -7.74
CA HIS A 1145 33.62 67.19 -6.88
C HIS A 1145 34.04 65.76 -7.18
N GLY A 1146 35.35 65.48 -7.09
CA GLY A 1146 35.88 64.12 -7.07
C GLY A 1146 37.21 64.03 -6.33
N ASP A 1147 37.48 62.89 -5.67
CA ASP A 1147 38.74 62.68 -4.95
C ASP A 1147 39.32 61.25 -4.94
N VAL A 1148 40.64 61.23 -5.08
CA VAL A 1148 41.65 60.18 -4.88
C VAL A 1148 42.09 60.02 -3.42
N SER A 1149 41.99 58.87 -2.74
CA SER A 1149 42.90 58.59 -1.61
C SER A 1149 43.44 57.17 -1.57
N TYR A 1150 44.69 57.05 -1.13
CA TYR A 1150 45.35 55.80 -0.77
C TYR A 1150 45.69 55.80 0.73
N GLN A 1151 45.42 54.68 1.38
CA GLN A 1151 45.66 54.42 2.80
C GLN A 1151 46.66 53.26 2.91
N GLN A 1152 47.69 53.44 3.72
CA GLN A 1152 48.74 52.44 3.94
C GLN A 1152 48.90 52.16 5.44
N LYS A 1153 48.72 50.89 5.83
CA LYS A 1153 48.99 50.45 7.21
C LYS A 1153 50.45 50.69 7.59
N LEU A 1154 50.68 51.09 8.84
CA LEU A 1154 52.00 51.33 9.43
C LEU A 1154 52.47 50.16 10.31
N GLN A 1155 51.63 49.13 10.47
CA GLN A 1155 51.86 47.95 11.30
C GLN A 1155 51.60 46.67 10.48
N LYS A 1156 51.98 45.50 11.00
CA LYS A 1156 51.70 44.20 10.34
C LYS A 1156 50.19 43.96 10.22
N THR A 1157 49.46 44.17 11.31
CA THR A 1157 48.00 44.26 11.34
C THR A 1157 47.53 45.64 10.84
N GLY A 1158 46.38 45.69 10.17
CA GLY A 1158 45.70 46.93 9.77
C GLY A 1158 45.25 46.93 8.31
N ILE A 1159 44.75 48.09 7.86
CA ILE A 1159 44.15 48.27 6.52
C ILE A 1159 45.08 49.06 5.59
N SER A 1160 45.32 48.51 4.39
CA SER A 1160 45.79 49.28 3.22
C SER A 1160 44.74 49.24 2.12
N GLY A 1161 44.56 50.31 1.36
CA GLY A 1161 43.53 50.38 0.32
C GLY A 1161 43.46 51.70 -0.43
N ALA A 1162 42.66 51.71 -1.49
CA ALA A 1162 42.33 52.90 -2.26
C ALA A 1162 40.84 53.25 -2.08
N SER A 1163 40.52 54.54 -2.11
CA SER A 1163 39.17 55.09 -2.03
C SER A 1163 38.98 56.16 -3.09
N PHE A 1164 37.77 56.21 -3.64
CA PHE A 1164 37.38 57.14 -4.69
C PHE A 1164 36.03 57.77 -4.31
N SER A 1165 35.86 59.05 -4.62
CA SER A 1165 34.54 59.68 -4.62
C SER A 1165 34.30 60.57 -5.84
N GLY A 1166 33.04 60.72 -6.20
CA GLY A 1166 32.58 61.66 -7.23
C GLY A 1166 31.14 62.10 -6.96
N GLY A 1167 30.76 63.31 -7.39
CA GLY A 1167 29.37 63.72 -7.38
C GLY A 1167 29.12 65.19 -7.61
N ILE A 1168 27.85 65.56 -7.46
CA ILE A 1168 27.28 66.83 -7.88
C ILE A 1168 26.50 67.46 -6.72
N ARG A 1169 26.58 68.79 -6.61
CA ARG A 1169 25.76 69.59 -5.69
C ARG A 1169 25.07 70.71 -6.48
N TYR A 1170 23.77 70.84 -6.25
CA TYR A 1170 22.91 71.88 -6.78
C TYR A 1170 22.43 72.80 -5.65
N GLN A 1171 22.55 74.10 -5.86
CA GLN A 1171 22.19 75.17 -4.91
C GLN A 1171 21.13 76.08 -5.55
N PHE A 1172 20.11 76.48 -4.79
CA PHE A 1172 18.99 77.31 -5.24
C PHE A 1172 18.49 78.23 -4.13
#